data_AF-A0A1V5DEA2-F1
#
_entry.id   AF-A0A1V5DEA2-F1
#
_cell.length_a   1.000
_cell.length_b   1.000
_cell.length_c   1.000
_cell.angle_alpha   90.00
_cell.angle_beta   90.00
_cell.angle_gamma   90.00
#
_symmetry.space_group_name_H-M   'P 1'
#
loop_
_entity.id
_entity.type
_entity.pdbx_description
1 polymer ?
#
loop_
_entity_poly.entity_id
_entity_poly.type
_entity_poly.pdbx_seq_one_letter_code
_entity_poly.pdbx_strand_id
1 'polypeptide(L)'
;MNILVVDVGGTTIKILATGGETPRTFPSGPGLTPEQMVSSILAIAEGWRYDVVSMGVPGPVVNGRPVEEPRNLGPGWVIFDYEEAFGCPVKMMNDAAMQALGSYKGGRMFFMGLGTGLGTALIVDGVVQPMELAHLPYKKATFEEYLGKRGLERLGLKRWHRHVFDCVSRLTTALQLDDVVIGGGNVRRLSELPPLCRKGSNDNAFRGGFLMWEESGHAYRSTILKPSIHSHTLPADKGPAWAALEEHSRKMGKVHLRKLFADDPVRGEMMTAEAVGIYLDYSKNRITNETLRLLIKLAQESGLRARIEGMFLGEKLNSTEQRAVLHVALRAAQDESIFVDGKNVVPEVHAVLNKMADFSGRVRSGVWRGHTGKRIRNVVNIGIGGSDLGPVMAYEALKHYSDRKMTFRFVSNIDGTDFAEAVRDLDPAETLFIISSKTFTTLETMTNAHTARDWLLAGLGGDEKSVARHFVAVSTNGPAVAQFGIDTANMFEFWDWVGGRYSMDSAIGLSTMLAIGPDNFRALLDGFHQMDEHFRTAPFERNLPVLMGLLGIWYNNFFDAQTVAVLPYDQYLKRFPAYLQQLTMESNGKSVTFDGQRIDYQTGPIYWGEPGTNGQHSFYQLIHQGTKLVPCDFIAFSHPLNALGRHHDLLVANVFAQAEALAFGKTPEEVRAEGTPDWLVPHRVFKGNCPSNTILVERLTPDALGKLIALYEHSVFVQGVIWRINSFDQWGVELGKQLAQRIIPELESKAEPTLQHDSSTIALIRRYRKQKSERL
;
A
#
# COMPACT_ATOMS: atom_id res chain seq x y z
N MET A 1 5.42 -31.33 -26.56
CA MET A 1 6.80 -30.89 -26.25
C MET A 1 7.59 -32.09 -25.80
N ASN A 2 8.73 -32.36 -26.43
CA ASN A 2 9.65 -33.43 -26.07
C ASN A 2 10.66 -32.89 -25.04
N ILE A 3 10.78 -33.55 -23.90
CA ILE A 3 11.60 -33.09 -22.77
C ILE A 3 12.74 -34.08 -22.58
N LEU A 4 13.97 -33.59 -22.47
CA LEU A 4 15.10 -34.36 -21.95
C LEU A 4 15.23 -34.07 -20.45
N VAL A 5 15.04 -35.08 -19.62
CA VAL A 5 15.23 -34.96 -18.17
C VAL A 5 16.62 -35.44 -17.79
N VAL A 6 17.33 -34.64 -17.00
CA VAL A 6 18.67 -34.91 -16.47
C VAL A 6 18.62 -34.95 -14.95
N ASP A 7 18.92 -36.11 -14.36
CA ASP A 7 19.10 -36.31 -12.92
C ASP A 7 20.60 -36.33 -12.60
N VAL A 8 21.09 -35.22 -12.04
CA VAL A 8 22.52 -35.06 -11.72
C VAL A 8 22.79 -35.60 -10.32
N GLY A 9 23.17 -36.87 -10.24
CA GLY A 9 23.62 -37.50 -8.99
C GLY A 9 25.10 -37.27 -8.73
N GLY A 10 25.51 -37.34 -7.46
CA GLY A 10 26.92 -37.20 -7.04
C GLY A 10 27.84 -38.39 -7.41
N THR A 11 27.30 -39.49 -7.93
CA THR A 11 28.09 -40.66 -8.41
C THR A 11 27.71 -41.12 -9.81
N THR A 12 26.53 -40.73 -10.30
CA THR A 12 26.00 -41.11 -11.60
C THR A 12 25.06 -40.02 -12.09
N ILE A 13 25.18 -39.64 -13.35
CA ILE A 13 24.19 -38.83 -14.06
C ILE A 13 23.30 -39.75 -14.87
N LYS A 14 22.00 -39.49 -14.86
CA LYS A 14 21.01 -40.25 -15.61
C LYS A 14 20.17 -39.32 -16.47
N ILE A 15 19.86 -39.76 -17.68
CA ILE A 15 19.01 -39.01 -18.61
C ILE A 15 17.87 -39.88 -19.15
N LEU A 16 16.74 -39.24 -19.41
CA LEU A 16 15.60 -39.86 -20.08
C LEU A 16 14.86 -38.83 -20.92
N ALA A 17 14.63 -39.13 -22.19
CA ALA A 17 13.80 -38.31 -23.07
C ALA A 17 12.32 -38.77 -23.04
N THR A 18 11.40 -37.87 -23.38
CA THR A 18 9.97 -38.20 -23.56
C THR A 18 9.82 -39.40 -24.50
N GLY A 19 9.07 -40.42 -24.06
CA GLY A 19 8.86 -41.67 -24.81
C GLY A 19 9.99 -42.70 -24.69
N GLY A 20 11.06 -42.41 -23.94
CA GLY A 20 12.10 -43.38 -23.63
C GLY A 20 11.67 -44.37 -22.53
N GLU A 21 11.98 -45.66 -22.71
CA GLU A 21 11.63 -46.71 -21.74
C GLU A 21 12.72 -46.95 -20.68
N THR A 22 13.99 -46.73 -21.01
CA THR A 22 15.13 -47.00 -20.12
C THR A 22 16.06 -45.79 -20.02
N PRO A 23 16.40 -45.32 -18.81
CA PRO A 23 17.35 -44.23 -18.64
C PRO A 23 18.75 -44.59 -19.13
N ARG A 24 19.42 -43.66 -19.82
CA ARG A 24 20.84 -43.76 -20.15
C ARG A 24 21.66 -43.11 -19.03
N THR A 25 22.84 -43.64 -18.72
CA THR A 25 23.62 -43.19 -17.55
C THR A 25 25.11 -43.16 -17.83
N PHE A 26 25.84 -42.28 -17.14
CA PHE A 26 27.30 -42.27 -17.10
C PHE A 26 27.82 -41.88 -15.71
N PRO A 27 29.06 -42.26 -15.35
CA PRO A 27 29.63 -41.93 -14.04
C PRO A 27 29.81 -40.42 -13.83
N SER A 28 29.68 -39.96 -12.58
CA SER A 28 30.01 -38.60 -12.14
C SER A 28 30.88 -38.60 -10.89
N GLY A 29 31.39 -37.44 -10.51
CA GLY A 29 32.19 -37.28 -9.29
C GLY A 29 32.91 -35.93 -9.21
N PRO A 30 33.82 -35.75 -8.23
CA PRO A 30 34.41 -34.46 -7.88
C PRO A 30 35.23 -33.76 -8.98
N GLY A 31 35.55 -34.46 -10.08
CA GLY A 31 36.25 -33.88 -11.23
C GLY A 31 35.34 -33.45 -12.38
N LEU A 32 34.03 -33.74 -12.31
CA LEU A 32 33.11 -33.49 -13.43
C LEU A 32 32.65 -32.02 -13.45
N THR A 33 33.09 -31.29 -14.47
CA THR A 33 32.65 -29.92 -14.77
C THR A 33 31.31 -29.91 -15.51
N PRO A 34 30.55 -28.79 -15.51
CA PRO A 34 29.31 -28.70 -16.27
C PRO A 34 29.52 -28.85 -17.79
N GLU A 35 30.63 -28.34 -18.34
CA GLU A 35 30.97 -28.49 -19.77
C GLU A 35 31.14 -29.97 -20.16
N GLN A 36 31.95 -30.72 -19.38
CA GLN A 36 32.12 -32.16 -19.57
C GLN A 36 30.80 -32.92 -19.41
N MET A 37 29.94 -32.48 -18.48
CA MET A 37 28.63 -33.06 -18.25
C MET A 37 27.71 -32.86 -19.45
N VAL A 38 27.59 -31.65 -20.00
CA VAL A 38 26.76 -31.38 -21.19
C VAL A 38 27.29 -32.16 -22.40
N SER A 39 28.61 -32.13 -22.65
CA SER A 39 29.23 -32.91 -23.73
C SER A 39 28.92 -34.40 -23.64
N SER A 40 29.02 -34.98 -22.43
CA SER A 40 28.69 -36.39 -22.19
C SER A 40 27.20 -36.67 -22.41
N ILE A 41 26.31 -35.78 -21.95
CA ILE A 41 24.87 -35.91 -22.14
C ILE A 41 24.52 -35.87 -23.62
N LEU A 42 25.07 -34.93 -24.39
CA LEU A 42 24.82 -34.84 -25.83
C LEU A 42 25.25 -36.12 -26.55
N ALA A 43 26.41 -36.68 -26.19
CA ALA A 43 26.88 -37.95 -26.75
C ALA A 43 25.94 -39.12 -26.41
N ILE A 44 25.51 -39.24 -25.16
CA ILE A 44 24.62 -40.35 -24.77
C ILE A 44 23.15 -40.08 -25.09
N ALA A 45 22.74 -38.86 -25.44
CA ALA A 45 21.41 -38.52 -25.94
C ALA A 45 21.31 -38.65 -27.47
N GLU A 46 22.38 -39.08 -28.15
CA GLU A 46 22.38 -39.28 -29.59
C GLU A 46 21.20 -40.16 -30.04
N GLY A 47 20.47 -39.67 -31.05
CA GLY A 47 19.25 -40.30 -31.58
C GLY A 47 17.96 -39.96 -30.83
N TRP A 48 18.01 -39.27 -29.68
CA TRP A 48 16.81 -38.75 -29.01
C TRP A 48 16.47 -37.34 -29.48
N ARG A 49 15.17 -37.05 -29.66
CA ARG A 49 14.66 -35.71 -29.96
C ARG A 49 14.10 -35.06 -28.71
N TYR A 50 14.46 -33.82 -28.44
CA TYR A 50 13.95 -33.01 -27.34
C TYR A 50 13.95 -31.53 -27.73
N ASP A 51 12.94 -30.81 -27.26
CA ASP A 51 12.72 -29.39 -27.52
C ASP A 51 13.18 -28.53 -26.33
N VAL A 52 13.23 -29.12 -25.14
CA VAL A 52 13.60 -28.47 -23.86
C VAL A 52 14.29 -29.47 -22.92
N VAL A 53 15.02 -28.96 -21.92
CA VAL A 53 15.69 -29.77 -20.89
C VAL A 53 15.14 -29.46 -19.50
N SER A 54 14.94 -30.49 -18.68
CA SER A 54 14.74 -30.38 -17.24
C SER A 54 15.95 -30.93 -16.51
N MET A 55 16.54 -30.18 -15.58
CA MET A 55 17.68 -30.65 -14.79
C MET A 55 17.41 -30.60 -13.29
N GLY A 56 17.59 -31.74 -12.63
CA GLY A 56 17.74 -31.82 -11.17
C GLY A 56 19.21 -31.78 -10.82
N VAL A 57 19.65 -30.72 -10.14
CA VAL A 57 21.06 -30.54 -9.75
C VAL A 57 21.23 -30.65 -8.23
N PRO A 58 22.36 -31.20 -7.75
CA PRO A 58 22.61 -31.34 -6.33
C PRO A 58 23.06 -29.99 -5.76
N GLY A 59 22.25 -29.45 -4.85
CA GLY A 59 22.49 -28.17 -4.20
C GLY A 59 21.41 -27.11 -4.47
N PRO A 60 21.59 -25.89 -3.97
CA PRO A 60 20.60 -24.83 -4.06
C PRO A 60 20.49 -24.28 -5.48
N VAL A 61 19.25 -24.22 -5.98
CA VAL A 61 18.90 -23.61 -7.28
C VAL A 61 17.96 -22.43 -7.05
N VAL A 62 18.35 -21.27 -7.56
CA VAL A 62 17.60 -20.01 -7.42
C VAL A 62 17.43 -19.37 -8.79
N ASN A 63 16.20 -18.97 -9.12
CA ASN A 63 15.83 -18.41 -10.43
C ASN A 63 16.27 -19.30 -11.61
N GLY A 64 16.15 -20.63 -11.46
CA GLY A 64 16.53 -21.59 -12.50
C GLY A 64 18.04 -21.73 -12.71
N ARG A 65 18.89 -21.31 -11.75
CA ARG A 65 20.35 -21.45 -11.81
C ARG A 65 20.94 -21.97 -10.49
N PRO A 66 21.99 -22.80 -10.51
CA PRO A 66 22.76 -23.13 -9.31
C PRO A 66 23.34 -21.85 -8.69
N VAL A 67 23.29 -21.72 -7.36
CA VAL A 67 23.90 -20.56 -6.65
C VAL A 67 25.10 -20.92 -5.78
N GLU A 68 25.37 -22.22 -5.62
CA GLU A 68 26.55 -22.75 -4.97
C GLU A 68 27.11 -23.88 -5.83
N GLU A 69 28.43 -24.06 -5.80
CA GLU A 69 29.07 -25.18 -6.47
C GLU A 69 28.66 -26.51 -5.80
N PRO A 70 28.27 -27.54 -6.56
CA PRO A 70 27.90 -28.82 -5.98
C PRO A 70 29.08 -29.46 -5.26
N ARG A 71 28.94 -29.75 -3.96
CA ARG A 71 30.03 -30.25 -3.10
C ARG A 71 30.69 -31.56 -3.54
N ASN A 72 30.02 -32.34 -4.39
CA ASN A 72 30.49 -33.64 -4.87
C ASN A 72 30.87 -33.64 -6.37
N LEU A 73 30.87 -32.49 -7.04
CA LEU A 73 31.20 -32.35 -8.46
C LEU A 73 32.34 -31.34 -8.65
N GLY A 74 32.88 -31.25 -9.87
CA GLY A 74 33.90 -30.26 -10.22
C GLY A 74 33.33 -28.84 -10.23
N PRO A 75 34.17 -27.80 -10.23
CA PRO A 75 33.71 -26.41 -10.19
C PRO A 75 33.14 -25.94 -11.54
N GLY A 76 32.44 -24.80 -11.51
CA GLY A 76 32.01 -24.04 -12.68
C GLY A 76 30.50 -24.04 -12.91
N TRP A 77 29.71 -24.70 -12.05
CA TRP A 77 28.27 -24.90 -12.26
C TRP A 77 27.45 -23.61 -12.10
N VAL A 78 27.91 -22.65 -11.30
CA VAL A 78 27.15 -21.41 -11.04
C VAL A 78 27.18 -20.44 -12.22
N ILE A 79 28.29 -20.41 -12.97
CA ILE A 79 28.53 -19.43 -14.05
C ILE A 79 28.31 -20.01 -15.45
N PHE A 80 27.98 -21.29 -15.57
CA PHE A 80 27.83 -21.97 -16.84
C PHE A 80 26.50 -21.66 -17.53
N ASP A 81 26.53 -21.38 -18.83
CA ASP A 81 25.32 -21.16 -19.63
C ASP A 81 24.79 -22.48 -20.19
N TYR A 82 23.82 -23.06 -19.49
CA TYR A 82 23.22 -24.34 -19.86
C TYR A 82 22.33 -24.24 -21.09
N GLU A 83 21.65 -23.11 -21.31
CA GLU A 83 20.76 -22.95 -22.47
C GLU A 83 21.57 -22.84 -23.76
N GLU A 84 22.68 -22.09 -23.72
CA GLU A 84 23.63 -22.03 -24.83
C GLU A 84 24.26 -23.41 -25.09
N ALA A 85 24.68 -24.12 -24.04
CA ALA A 85 25.35 -25.42 -24.18
C ALA A 85 24.44 -26.55 -24.70
N PHE A 86 23.15 -26.55 -24.33
CA PHE A 86 22.17 -27.51 -24.86
C PHE A 86 21.51 -27.05 -26.17
N GLY A 87 21.60 -25.77 -26.51
CA GLY A 87 20.98 -25.18 -27.70
C GLY A 87 19.45 -25.08 -27.61
N CYS A 88 18.87 -25.21 -26.42
CA CYS A 88 17.42 -25.13 -26.18
C CYS A 88 17.12 -24.68 -24.73
N PRO A 89 15.88 -24.28 -24.42
CA PRO A 89 15.52 -23.83 -23.07
C PRO A 89 15.75 -24.90 -22.00
N VAL A 90 16.29 -24.47 -20.84
CA VAL A 90 16.62 -25.36 -19.73
C VAL A 90 15.92 -24.88 -18.45
N LYS A 91 15.10 -25.74 -17.83
CA LYS A 91 14.61 -25.51 -16.47
C LYS A 91 15.42 -26.34 -15.48
N MET A 92 15.91 -25.69 -14.43
CA MET A 92 16.65 -26.35 -13.36
C MET A 92 15.93 -26.23 -12.02
N MET A 93 16.04 -27.27 -11.20
CA MET A 93 15.69 -27.24 -9.78
C MET A 93 16.62 -28.16 -8.98
N ASN A 94 16.52 -28.08 -7.65
CA ASN A 94 17.20 -29.01 -6.77
C ASN A 94 16.76 -30.47 -7.07
N ASP A 95 17.69 -31.41 -7.05
CA ASP A 95 17.48 -32.83 -7.34
C ASP A 95 16.43 -33.48 -6.42
N ALA A 96 16.47 -33.20 -5.11
CA ALA A 96 15.49 -33.70 -4.15
C ALA A 96 14.10 -33.08 -4.38
N ALA A 97 14.03 -31.82 -4.78
CA ALA A 97 12.77 -31.16 -5.15
C ALA A 97 12.15 -31.76 -6.42
N MET A 98 12.98 -32.12 -7.41
CA MET A 98 12.52 -32.81 -8.63
C MET A 98 11.96 -34.19 -8.30
N GLN A 99 12.61 -34.94 -7.42
CA GLN A 99 12.09 -36.23 -6.94
C GLN A 99 10.81 -36.08 -6.10
N ALA A 100 10.71 -35.04 -5.28
CA ALA A 100 9.51 -34.73 -4.51
C ALA A 100 8.32 -34.46 -5.44
N LEU A 101 8.53 -33.66 -6.48
CA LEU A 101 7.52 -33.32 -7.49
C LEU A 101 6.94 -34.58 -8.15
N GLY A 102 7.79 -35.48 -8.65
CA GLY A 102 7.31 -36.74 -9.24
C GLY A 102 6.68 -37.72 -8.24
N SER A 103 6.88 -37.48 -6.94
CA SER A 103 6.35 -38.32 -5.88
C SER A 103 5.03 -37.78 -5.28
N TYR A 104 4.60 -36.56 -5.60
CA TYR A 104 3.51 -35.88 -4.89
C TYR A 104 2.12 -36.51 -5.12
N LYS A 105 1.31 -36.53 -4.06
CA LYS A 105 -0.05 -37.09 -4.06
C LYS A 105 -1.10 -36.17 -3.41
N GLY A 106 -0.72 -34.95 -2.97
CA GLY A 106 -1.59 -34.04 -2.22
C GLY A 106 -1.06 -33.73 -0.81
N GLY A 107 -1.68 -32.74 -0.15
CA GLY A 107 -1.39 -32.34 1.23
C GLY A 107 0.02 -31.77 1.45
N ARG A 108 0.50 -31.90 2.69
CA ARG A 108 1.86 -31.56 3.16
C ARG A 108 2.77 -32.78 3.06
N MET A 109 3.47 -32.91 1.95
CA MET A 109 4.35 -34.04 1.68
C MET A 109 5.83 -33.65 1.84
N PHE A 110 6.58 -34.40 2.63
CA PHE A 110 8.01 -34.22 2.80
C PHE A 110 8.80 -35.32 2.11
N PHE A 111 9.77 -34.95 1.29
CA PHE A 111 10.70 -35.85 0.65
C PHE A 111 12.04 -35.86 1.39
N MET A 112 12.55 -37.05 1.70
CA MET A 112 13.86 -37.30 2.31
C MET A 112 14.67 -38.27 1.44
N GLY A 113 15.64 -37.76 0.70
CA GLY A 113 16.56 -38.51 -0.13
C GLY A 113 17.79 -38.99 0.64
N LEU A 114 17.88 -40.30 0.89
CA LEU A 114 19.01 -40.94 1.57
C LEU A 114 20.03 -41.45 0.53
N GLY A 115 20.97 -40.59 0.15
CA GLY A 115 21.98 -40.86 -0.88
C GLY A 115 23.41 -40.80 -0.35
N THR A 116 24.33 -40.30 -1.18
CA THR A 116 25.71 -39.97 -0.76
C THR A 116 25.67 -38.90 0.35
N GLY A 117 24.87 -37.86 0.15
CA GLY A 117 24.46 -36.88 1.17
C GLY A 117 22.98 -37.01 1.56
N LEU A 118 22.41 -35.93 2.10
CA LEU A 118 20.98 -35.85 2.45
C LEU A 118 20.28 -34.78 1.59
N GLY A 119 19.38 -35.18 0.71
CA GLY A 119 18.53 -34.24 -0.04
C GLY A 119 17.14 -34.14 0.59
N THR A 120 16.59 -32.93 0.76
CA THR A 120 15.26 -32.76 1.36
C THR A 120 14.42 -31.73 0.62
N ALA A 121 13.11 -31.98 0.53
CA ALA A 121 12.16 -31.02 -0.01
C ALA A 121 10.78 -31.18 0.67
N LEU A 122 10.04 -30.09 0.80
CA LEU A 122 8.69 -30.05 1.34
C LEU A 122 7.73 -29.57 0.25
N ILE A 123 6.58 -30.20 0.11
CA ILE A 123 5.50 -29.73 -0.77
C ILE A 123 4.28 -29.43 0.11
N VAL A 124 3.78 -28.20 0.07
CA VAL A 124 2.57 -27.77 0.79
C VAL A 124 1.54 -27.30 -0.21
N ASP A 125 0.44 -28.02 -0.33
CA ASP A 125 -0.69 -27.67 -1.22
C ASP A 125 -0.23 -27.38 -2.66
N GLY A 126 0.62 -28.26 -3.19
CA GLY A 126 1.26 -28.16 -4.50
C GLY A 126 2.56 -27.35 -4.51
N VAL A 127 2.80 -26.42 -3.58
CA VAL A 127 4.00 -25.57 -3.61
C VAL A 127 5.24 -26.35 -3.17
N VAL A 128 6.25 -26.48 -4.04
CA VAL A 128 7.49 -27.23 -3.77
C VAL A 128 8.53 -26.32 -3.10
N GLN A 129 9.20 -26.80 -2.07
CA GLN A 129 10.23 -26.09 -1.34
C GLN A 129 11.43 -27.00 -1.14
N PRO A 130 12.54 -26.80 -1.88
CA PRO A 130 13.81 -27.41 -1.52
C PRO A 130 14.21 -26.99 -0.10
N MET A 131 14.75 -27.92 0.68
CA MET A 131 15.19 -27.67 2.05
C MET A 131 16.65 -28.11 2.21
N GLU A 132 17.47 -27.25 2.81
CA GLU A 132 18.89 -27.51 3.11
C GLU A 132 19.07 -28.09 4.53
N LEU A 133 18.28 -29.11 4.88
CA LEU A 133 18.36 -29.71 6.23
C LEU A 133 19.68 -30.44 6.47
N ALA A 134 20.36 -30.87 5.40
CA ALA A 134 21.64 -31.58 5.43
C ALA A 134 22.66 -30.96 6.39
N HIS A 135 22.74 -29.62 6.39
CA HIS A 135 23.76 -28.86 7.11
C HIS A 135 23.30 -28.36 8.48
N LEU A 136 22.04 -28.55 8.84
CA LEU A 136 21.53 -28.12 10.13
C LEU A 136 22.05 -29.02 11.26
N PRO A 137 22.27 -28.47 12.47
CA PRO A 137 22.65 -29.25 13.62
C PRO A 137 21.61 -30.32 13.98
N TYR A 138 22.09 -31.54 14.18
CA TYR A 138 21.34 -32.67 14.72
C TYR A 138 22.22 -33.44 15.70
N LYS A 139 21.82 -33.39 16.98
CA LYS A 139 22.60 -33.93 18.11
C LYS A 139 23.99 -33.30 18.18
N LYS A 140 25.06 -34.07 17.96
CA LYS A 140 26.45 -33.63 18.10
C LYS A 140 27.10 -33.25 16.76
N ALA A 141 26.36 -33.30 15.67
CA ALA A 141 26.87 -33.11 14.31
C ALA A 141 25.74 -32.55 13.43
N THR A 142 25.79 -32.72 12.11
CA THR A 142 24.73 -32.32 11.17
C THR A 142 23.78 -33.48 10.82
N PHE A 143 22.61 -33.18 10.24
CA PHE A 143 21.72 -34.23 9.74
C PHE A 143 22.40 -35.15 8.71
N GLU A 144 23.19 -34.60 7.78
CA GLU A 144 23.90 -35.39 6.76
C GLU A 144 24.92 -36.37 7.38
N GLU A 145 25.65 -35.96 8.41
CA GLU A 145 26.65 -36.83 9.07
C GLU A 145 26.03 -38.00 9.83
N TYR A 146 24.73 -37.93 10.13
CA TYR A 146 23.96 -39.01 10.72
C TYR A 146 23.18 -39.82 9.68
N LEU A 147 22.59 -39.19 8.68
CA LEU A 147 21.63 -39.81 7.76
C LEU A 147 22.22 -40.15 6.38
N GLY A 148 23.29 -39.47 5.95
CA GLY A 148 23.98 -39.75 4.69
C GLY A 148 24.82 -41.03 4.74
N LYS A 149 25.51 -41.33 3.63
CA LYS A 149 26.33 -42.55 3.46
C LYS A 149 27.41 -42.68 4.54
N ARG A 150 28.11 -41.59 4.88
CA ARG A 150 29.13 -41.56 5.95
C ARG A 150 28.54 -41.92 7.31
N GLY A 151 27.32 -41.45 7.59
CA GLY A 151 26.60 -41.79 8.81
C GLY A 151 26.26 -43.29 8.87
N LEU A 152 25.77 -43.86 7.77
CA LEU A 152 25.49 -45.29 7.66
C LEU A 152 26.73 -46.16 7.91
N GLU A 153 27.86 -45.82 7.27
CA GLU A 153 29.13 -46.54 7.41
C GLU A 153 29.69 -46.44 8.83
N ARG A 154 29.67 -45.23 9.41
CA ARG A 154 30.22 -44.97 10.76
C ARG A 154 29.37 -45.57 11.88
N LEU A 155 28.05 -45.50 11.79
CA LEU A 155 27.14 -45.87 12.87
C LEU A 155 26.70 -47.34 12.79
N GLY A 156 26.81 -47.95 11.60
CA GLY A 156 26.24 -49.26 11.30
C GLY A 156 24.72 -49.21 11.13
N LEU A 157 24.19 -50.18 10.38
CA LEU A 157 22.80 -50.20 9.90
C LEU A 157 21.76 -50.00 11.01
N LYS A 158 21.90 -50.72 12.13
CA LYS A 158 20.94 -50.68 13.24
C LYS A 158 20.84 -49.31 13.91
N ARG A 159 21.97 -48.61 14.09
CA ARG A 159 21.96 -47.27 14.71
C ARG A 159 21.53 -46.22 13.70
N TRP A 160 21.98 -46.33 12.45
CA TRP A 160 21.56 -45.47 11.36
C TRP A 160 20.03 -45.49 11.17
N HIS A 161 19.41 -46.68 11.17
CA HIS A 161 17.94 -46.84 11.18
C HIS A 161 17.27 -46.03 12.30
N ARG A 162 17.79 -46.14 13.52
CA ARG A 162 17.22 -45.41 14.66
C ARG A 162 17.29 -43.89 14.49
N HIS A 163 18.33 -43.38 13.85
CA HIS A 163 18.47 -41.96 13.53
C HIS A 163 17.52 -41.51 12.43
N VAL A 164 17.30 -42.32 11.40
CA VAL A 164 16.29 -42.06 10.36
C VAL A 164 14.89 -41.93 11.01
N PHE A 165 14.52 -42.88 11.88
CA PHE A 165 13.24 -42.85 12.59
C PHE A 165 13.08 -41.62 13.50
N ASP A 166 14.10 -41.29 14.29
CA ASP A 166 14.08 -40.11 15.17
C ASP A 166 13.98 -38.80 14.37
N CYS A 167 14.70 -38.68 13.24
CA CYS A 167 14.63 -37.48 12.39
C CYS A 167 13.26 -37.33 11.73
N VAL A 168 12.72 -38.41 11.15
CA VAL A 168 11.39 -38.38 10.54
C VAL A 168 10.34 -38.00 11.59
N SER A 169 10.33 -38.63 12.77
CA SER A 169 9.35 -38.31 13.81
C SER A 169 9.38 -36.83 14.22
N ARG A 170 10.58 -36.25 14.37
CA ARG A 170 10.74 -34.83 14.70
C ARG A 170 10.22 -33.93 13.60
N LEU A 171 10.56 -34.21 12.35
CA LEU A 171 10.17 -33.39 11.20
C LEU A 171 8.68 -33.50 10.92
N THR A 172 8.09 -34.69 11.02
CA THR A 172 6.63 -34.89 10.95
C THR A 172 5.88 -34.03 11.97
N THR A 173 6.36 -34.01 13.22
CA THR A 173 5.75 -33.20 14.27
C THR A 173 5.93 -31.71 14.01
N ALA A 174 7.14 -31.28 13.66
CA ALA A 174 7.48 -29.87 13.47
C ALA A 174 6.80 -29.24 12.26
N LEU A 175 6.65 -30.01 11.18
CA LEU A 175 6.12 -29.52 9.90
C LEU A 175 4.66 -29.90 9.66
N GLN A 176 4.02 -30.61 10.61
CA GLN A 176 2.65 -31.11 10.50
C GLN A 176 2.41 -31.86 9.17
N LEU A 177 3.22 -32.89 8.93
CA LEU A 177 3.24 -33.60 7.66
C LEU A 177 2.10 -34.61 7.53
N ASP A 178 1.51 -34.69 6.33
CA ASP A 178 0.50 -35.67 5.96
C ASP A 178 1.13 -36.93 5.33
N ASP A 179 2.26 -36.78 4.64
CA ASP A 179 2.97 -37.87 3.92
C ASP A 179 4.48 -37.63 3.95
N VAL A 180 5.26 -38.71 4.06
CA VAL A 180 6.73 -38.67 3.97
C VAL A 180 7.21 -39.67 2.91
N VAL A 181 7.95 -39.19 1.93
CA VAL A 181 8.57 -40.04 0.90
C VAL A 181 10.05 -40.18 1.19
N ILE A 182 10.49 -41.40 1.49
CA ILE A 182 11.90 -41.71 1.67
C ILE A 182 12.45 -42.28 0.37
N GLY A 183 13.37 -41.55 -0.26
CA GLY A 183 14.00 -41.90 -1.53
C GLY A 183 15.51 -42.08 -1.42
N GLY A 184 16.19 -42.11 -2.57
CA GLY A 184 17.66 -42.22 -2.66
C GLY A 184 18.21 -43.64 -2.52
N GLY A 185 19.46 -43.83 -2.94
CA GLY A 185 20.08 -45.16 -3.09
C GLY A 185 20.20 -45.99 -1.82
N ASN A 186 20.10 -45.37 -0.63
CA ASN A 186 20.15 -46.07 0.66
C ASN A 186 18.78 -46.46 1.21
N VAL A 187 17.65 -46.05 0.61
CA VAL A 187 16.30 -46.46 1.08
C VAL A 187 16.12 -47.98 1.08
N ARG A 188 16.75 -48.70 0.15
CA ARG A 188 16.73 -50.18 0.08
C ARG A 188 17.32 -50.85 1.33
N ARG A 189 18.11 -50.12 2.12
CA ARG A 189 18.68 -50.59 3.38
C ARG A 189 17.67 -50.49 4.53
N LEU A 190 16.53 -49.82 4.36
CA LEU A 190 15.42 -49.78 5.32
C LEU A 190 14.47 -50.97 5.06
N SER A 191 14.53 -51.95 5.96
CA SER A 191 13.59 -53.08 5.98
C SER A 191 12.19 -52.67 6.43
N GLU A 192 12.12 -51.70 7.35
CA GLU A 192 10.90 -51.10 7.87
C GLU A 192 10.99 -49.57 7.71
N LEU A 193 9.85 -48.91 7.51
CA LEU A 193 9.75 -47.46 7.41
C LEU A 193 9.12 -46.86 8.67
N PRO A 194 9.45 -45.60 9.02
CA PRO A 194 8.74 -44.89 10.08
C PRO A 194 7.25 -44.72 9.75
N PRO A 195 6.39 -44.42 10.75
CA PRO A 195 5.00 -44.06 10.50
C PRO A 195 4.86 -42.91 9.49
N LEU A 196 3.77 -42.90 8.74
CA LEU A 196 3.47 -41.91 7.68
C LEU A 196 4.49 -41.89 6.50
N CYS A 197 5.37 -42.90 6.41
CA CYS A 197 6.36 -42.98 5.34
C CYS A 197 6.03 -44.00 4.25
N ARG A 198 6.44 -43.69 3.03
CA ARG A 198 6.47 -44.62 1.89
C ARG A 198 7.79 -44.54 1.14
N LYS A 199 8.15 -45.62 0.42
CA LYS A 199 9.36 -45.64 -0.42
C LYS A 199 9.12 -44.82 -1.70
N GLY A 200 10.07 -43.95 -2.03
CA GLY A 200 10.14 -43.29 -3.35
C GLY A 200 10.77 -44.21 -4.40
N SER A 201 10.32 -44.11 -5.64
CA SER A 201 11.00 -44.73 -6.79
C SER A 201 12.07 -43.79 -7.33
N ASN A 202 13.15 -44.34 -7.87
CA ASN A 202 14.13 -43.55 -8.63
C ASN A 202 13.51 -42.91 -9.89
N ASP A 203 12.44 -43.51 -10.43
CA ASP A 203 11.73 -42.98 -11.60
C ASP A 203 11.02 -41.65 -11.32
N ASN A 204 10.82 -41.33 -10.03
CA ASN A 204 10.17 -40.09 -9.62
C ASN A 204 11.02 -38.86 -9.99
N ALA A 205 12.34 -38.99 -10.12
CA ALA A 205 13.18 -37.91 -10.65
C ALA A 205 12.77 -37.55 -12.09
N PHE A 206 12.58 -38.57 -12.94
CA PHE A 206 12.17 -38.37 -14.34
C PHE A 206 10.74 -37.85 -14.44
N ARG A 207 9.81 -38.45 -13.68
CA ARG A 207 8.43 -37.96 -13.61
C ARG A 207 8.38 -36.49 -13.17
N GLY A 208 9.16 -36.11 -12.16
CA GLY A 208 9.26 -34.72 -11.74
C GLY A 208 9.80 -33.81 -12.84
N GLY A 209 10.87 -34.22 -13.52
CA GLY A 209 11.44 -33.45 -14.64
C GLY A 209 10.47 -33.27 -15.81
N PHE A 210 9.62 -34.26 -16.11
CA PHE A 210 8.56 -34.11 -17.11
C PHE A 210 7.48 -33.10 -16.66
N LEU A 211 7.07 -33.17 -15.39
CA LEU A 211 6.06 -32.28 -14.79
C LEU A 211 6.51 -30.80 -14.72
N MET A 212 7.82 -30.51 -14.75
CA MET A 212 8.34 -29.13 -14.72
C MET A 212 7.88 -28.25 -15.90
N TRP A 213 7.30 -28.88 -16.93
CA TRP A 213 6.93 -28.24 -18.19
C TRP A 213 5.45 -28.38 -18.56
N GLU A 214 4.61 -29.04 -17.76
CA GLU A 214 3.17 -29.16 -18.03
C GLU A 214 2.41 -27.86 -17.64
N GLU A 215 1.57 -27.34 -18.55
CA GLU A 215 0.83 -26.07 -18.36
C GLU A 215 -0.56 -26.22 -17.69
N SER A 216 -1.01 -27.44 -17.39
CA SER A 216 -2.37 -27.68 -16.89
C SER A 216 -2.41 -28.47 -15.58
N GLY A 217 -2.72 -27.78 -14.47
CA GLY A 217 -3.34 -28.36 -13.28
C GLY A 217 -2.45 -28.46 -12.03
N HIS A 218 -2.66 -27.51 -11.10
CA HIS A 218 -2.13 -27.49 -9.72
C HIS A 218 -0.63 -27.20 -9.57
N ALA A 219 -0.31 -25.90 -9.69
CA ALA A 219 0.71 -25.18 -8.95
C ALA A 219 1.81 -26.01 -8.26
N TYR A 220 2.89 -26.34 -8.97
CA TYR A 220 4.18 -26.66 -8.36
C TYR A 220 5.15 -25.50 -8.51
N ARG A 221 4.90 -24.43 -7.75
CA ARG A 221 5.85 -23.33 -7.61
C ARG A 221 6.98 -23.78 -6.69
N SER A 222 8.21 -23.89 -7.20
CA SER A 222 9.39 -23.96 -6.34
C SER A 222 9.58 -22.59 -5.67
N THR A 223 9.40 -22.46 -4.35
CA THR A 223 9.65 -21.17 -3.68
C THR A 223 11.14 -20.90 -3.59
N ILE A 224 11.60 -20.11 -4.54
CA ILE A 224 12.75 -19.23 -4.41
C ILE A 224 12.41 -18.19 -3.35
N LEU A 225 13.21 -18.11 -2.28
CA LEU A 225 13.24 -16.94 -1.41
C LEU A 225 13.74 -15.74 -2.23
N LYS A 226 12.81 -15.01 -2.87
CA LYS A 226 12.96 -13.58 -3.13
C LYS A 226 12.49 -12.84 -1.88
N PRO A 227 13.15 -11.75 -1.46
CA PRO A 227 12.51 -10.80 -0.56
C PRO A 227 11.18 -10.41 -1.21
N SER A 228 10.10 -10.49 -0.43
CA SER A 228 8.70 -10.35 -0.82
C SER A 228 8.50 -9.57 -2.13
N ILE A 229 8.26 -10.30 -3.21
CA ILE A 229 7.40 -9.82 -4.28
C ILE A 229 6.25 -10.79 -4.23
N HIS A 230 5.12 -10.36 -3.66
CA HIS A 230 3.89 -11.12 -3.73
C HIS A 230 3.61 -11.41 -5.20
N SER A 231 3.78 -12.66 -5.62
CA SER A 231 3.36 -13.07 -6.95
C SER A 231 1.83 -13.06 -6.95
N HIS A 232 1.29 -11.92 -7.36
CA HIS A 232 -0.09 -11.75 -7.77
C HIS A 232 -0.37 -12.78 -8.86
N THR A 233 -1.04 -13.87 -8.50
CA THR A 233 -1.64 -14.74 -9.51
C THR A 233 -3.02 -14.18 -9.71
N LEU A 234 -3.17 -13.41 -10.80
CA LEU A 234 -4.34 -12.61 -11.16
C LEU A 234 -5.32 -13.43 -12.02
N PRO A 235 -6.63 -13.12 -12.05
CA PRO A 235 -7.55 -13.66 -13.05
C PRO A 235 -7.11 -13.26 -14.46
N ALA A 236 -7.48 -14.07 -15.44
CA ALA A 236 -7.05 -14.02 -16.84
C ALA A 236 -7.43 -12.76 -17.67
N ASP A 237 -7.80 -11.64 -17.05
CA ASP A 237 -8.38 -10.46 -17.70
C ASP A 237 -7.77 -9.12 -17.23
N LYS A 238 -6.44 -9.00 -17.26
CA LYS A 238 -5.82 -7.66 -17.29
C LYS A 238 -5.36 -7.39 -18.71
N GLY A 239 -6.05 -6.45 -19.36
CA GLY A 239 -5.93 -6.17 -20.79
C GLY A 239 -4.49 -5.89 -21.28
N PRO A 240 -4.31 -5.81 -22.60
CA PRO A 240 -2.99 -5.77 -23.24
C PRO A 240 -2.02 -4.71 -22.70
N ALA A 241 -2.51 -3.53 -22.27
CA ALA A 241 -1.66 -2.49 -21.70
C ALA A 241 -1.03 -2.89 -20.36
N TRP A 242 -1.75 -3.62 -19.50
CA TRP A 242 -1.22 -4.07 -18.21
C TRP A 242 -0.09 -5.07 -18.40
N ALA A 243 -0.28 -6.10 -19.24
CA ALA A 243 0.75 -7.08 -19.55
C ALA A 243 2.01 -6.43 -20.16
N ALA A 244 1.82 -5.44 -21.04
CA ALA A 244 2.93 -4.67 -21.59
C ALA A 244 3.68 -3.86 -20.52
N LEU A 245 2.99 -3.28 -19.55
CA LEU A 245 3.61 -2.58 -18.41
C LEU A 245 4.36 -3.54 -17.48
N GLU A 246 3.88 -4.76 -17.25
CA GLU A 246 4.60 -5.78 -16.48
C GLU A 246 5.90 -6.20 -17.17
N GLU A 247 5.87 -6.37 -18.50
CA GLU A 247 7.11 -6.63 -19.23
C GLU A 247 8.06 -5.42 -19.17
N HIS A 248 7.53 -4.22 -19.37
CA HIS A 248 8.30 -2.99 -19.35
C HIS A 248 8.93 -2.71 -17.99
N SER A 249 8.22 -3.00 -16.89
CA SER A 249 8.74 -2.80 -15.53
C SER A 249 9.94 -3.70 -15.23
N ARG A 250 10.00 -4.92 -15.77
CA ARG A 250 11.18 -5.78 -15.65
C ARG A 250 12.42 -5.18 -16.30
N LYS A 251 12.25 -4.41 -17.38
CA LYS A 251 13.32 -3.65 -18.04
C LYS A 251 13.69 -2.42 -17.21
N MET A 252 12.70 -1.60 -16.86
CA MET A 252 12.89 -0.36 -16.09
C MET A 252 13.43 -0.60 -14.68
N GLY A 253 13.13 -1.76 -14.08
CA GLY A 253 13.65 -2.20 -12.78
C GLY A 253 15.18 -2.32 -12.73
N LYS A 254 15.86 -2.44 -13.88
CA LYS A 254 17.32 -2.46 -13.99
C LYS A 254 17.93 -1.08 -14.33
N VAL A 255 17.11 -0.13 -14.76
CA VAL A 255 17.56 1.20 -15.20
C VAL A 255 17.69 2.15 -14.00
N HIS A 256 18.78 2.90 -13.97
CA HIS A 256 19.05 3.92 -12.95
C HIS A 256 18.72 5.33 -13.45
N LEU A 257 18.19 6.20 -12.58
CA LEU A 257 17.85 7.60 -12.91
C LEU A 257 19.07 8.37 -13.43
N ARG A 258 20.25 8.22 -12.82
CA ARG A 258 21.54 8.71 -13.38
C ARG A 258 21.69 8.41 -14.88
N LYS A 259 21.38 7.19 -15.33
CA LYS A 259 21.46 6.83 -16.75
C LYS A 259 20.39 7.54 -17.57
N LEU A 260 19.14 7.60 -17.08
CA LEU A 260 18.05 8.28 -17.78
C LEU A 260 18.33 9.78 -17.99
N PHE A 261 18.95 10.45 -17.03
CA PHE A 261 19.33 11.87 -17.15
C PHE A 261 20.61 12.05 -17.99
N ALA A 262 21.54 11.09 -17.98
CA ALA A 262 22.72 11.15 -18.84
C ALA A 262 22.39 10.91 -20.32
N ASP A 263 21.47 9.98 -20.60
CA ASP A 263 21.04 9.64 -21.96
C ASP A 263 20.13 10.73 -22.56
N ASP A 264 19.45 11.52 -21.72
CA ASP A 264 18.59 12.64 -22.12
C ASP A 264 18.87 13.88 -21.25
N PRO A 265 19.83 14.75 -21.65
CA PRO A 265 20.20 15.93 -20.87
C PRO A 265 19.09 16.96 -20.67
N VAL A 266 18.06 16.97 -21.53
CA VAL A 266 16.91 17.89 -21.45
C VAL A 266 15.69 17.23 -20.78
N ARG A 267 15.84 16.02 -20.21
CA ARG A 267 14.79 15.27 -19.52
C ARG A 267 14.07 16.10 -18.45
N GLY A 268 14.83 16.91 -17.70
CA GLY A 268 14.28 17.77 -16.64
C GLY A 268 13.34 18.85 -17.16
N GLU A 269 13.45 19.23 -18.43
CA GLU A 269 12.55 20.17 -19.10
C GLU A 269 11.37 19.43 -19.75
N MET A 270 11.64 18.27 -20.34
CA MET A 270 10.67 17.48 -21.11
C MET A 270 9.67 16.70 -20.25
N MET A 271 10.07 16.26 -19.05
CA MET A 271 9.23 15.43 -18.17
C MET A 271 8.56 16.29 -17.09
N THR A 272 7.85 17.29 -17.59
CA THR A 272 7.16 18.30 -16.80
C THR A 272 5.75 18.49 -17.36
N ALA A 273 4.83 18.90 -16.49
CA ALA A 273 3.51 19.33 -16.91
C ALA A 273 3.11 20.53 -16.06
N GLU A 274 2.46 21.51 -16.68
CA GLU A 274 2.04 22.73 -16.02
C GLU A 274 0.61 23.07 -16.42
N ALA A 275 -0.23 23.33 -15.42
CA ALA A 275 -1.59 23.78 -15.62
C ALA A 275 -2.07 24.53 -14.38
N VAL A 276 -2.95 25.52 -14.59
CA VAL A 276 -3.65 26.26 -13.54
C VAL A 276 -2.74 26.84 -12.43
N GLY A 277 -1.48 27.12 -12.74
CA GLY A 277 -0.48 27.65 -11.80
C GLY A 277 0.22 26.59 -10.94
N ILE A 278 0.08 25.30 -11.28
CA ILE A 278 0.84 24.19 -10.70
C ILE A 278 1.83 23.68 -11.74
N TYR A 279 3.11 23.69 -11.37
CA TYR A 279 4.18 23.04 -12.12
C TYR A 279 4.54 21.70 -11.49
N LEU A 280 4.46 20.62 -12.26
CA LEU A 280 4.80 19.25 -11.86
C LEU A 280 6.06 18.81 -12.59
N ASP A 281 7.18 18.70 -11.88
CA ASP A 281 8.35 17.95 -12.32
C ASP A 281 8.18 16.48 -11.90
N TYR A 282 8.02 15.60 -12.89
CA TYR A 282 7.96 14.15 -12.71
C TYR A 282 9.16 13.44 -13.37
N SER A 283 10.22 14.17 -13.71
CA SER A 283 11.43 13.67 -14.38
C SER A 283 12.22 12.67 -13.54
N LYS A 284 12.17 12.80 -12.21
CA LYS A 284 12.83 11.94 -11.23
C LYS A 284 12.06 10.66 -10.91
N ASN A 285 11.19 10.26 -11.83
CA ASN A 285 10.57 8.94 -11.86
C ASN A 285 11.30 8.01 -12.86
N ARG A 286 11.37 6.73 -12.53
CA ARG A 286 12.00 5.64 -13.32
C ARG A 286 11.13 5.25 -14.51
N ILE A 287 10.95 6.19 -15.42
CA ILE A 287 10.04 6.10 -16.57
C ILE A 287 10.67 6.68 -17.84
N THR A 288 10.22 6.25 -19.00
CA THR A 288 10.58 6.79 -20.32
C THR A 288 9.32 7.23 -21.07
N ASN A 289 9.48 7.82 -22.27
CA ASN A 289 8.35 8.11 -23.16
C ASN A 289 7.54 6.84 -23.51
N GLU A 290 8.21 5.69 -23.61
CA GLU A 290 7.54 4.40 -23.75
C GLU A 290 6.70 4.05 -22.51
N THR A 291 7.24 4.26 -21.29
CA THR A 291 6.46 4.02 -20.07
C THR A 291 5.20 4.87 -20.04
N LEU A 292 5.32 6.17 -20.34
CA LEU A 292 4.18 7.09 -20.36
C LEU A 292 3.13 6.65 -21.37
N ARG A 293 3.54 6.31 -22.60
CA ARG A 293 2.63 5.80 -23.64
C ARG A 293 1.88 4.55 -23.17
N LEU A 294 2.55 3.62 -22.50
CA LEU A 294 1.92 2.41 -21.98
C LEU A 294 0.95 2.70 -20.82
N LEU A 295 1.31 3.60 -19.91
CA LEU A 295 0.44 4.04 -18.80
C LEU A 295 -0.81 4.77 -19.31
N ILE A 296 -0.65 5.65 -20.31
CA ILE A 296 -1.78 6.34 -20.94
C ILE A 296 -2.67 5.34 -21.68
N LYS A 297 -2.07 4.36 -22.36
CA LYS A 297 -2.83 3.27 -22.98
C LYS A 297 -3.64 2.49 -21.94
N LEU A 298 -3.10 2.23 -20.76
CA LEU A 298 -3.83 1.61 -19.66
C LEU A 298 -5.02 2.47 -19.20
N ALA A 299 -4.85 3.79 -19.06
CA ALA A 299 -5.95 4.70 -18.75
C ALA A 299 -7.05 4.68 -19.82
N GLN A 300 -6.67 4.62 -21.11
CA GLN A 300 -7.61 4.51 -22.23
C GLN A 300 -8.38 3.18 -22.19
N GLU A 301 -7.66 2.06 -22.06
CA GLU A 301 -8.25 0.71 -21.97
C GLU A 301 -9.16 0.54 -20.72
N SER A 302 -8.90 1.30 -19.65
CA SER A 302 -9.74 1.31 -18.44
C SER A 302 -11.02 2.14 -18.58
N GLY A 303 -11.22 2.82 -19.71
CA GLY A 303 -12.39 3.68 -19.94
C GLY A 303 -12.37 4.96 -19.11
N LEU A 304 -11.17 5.46 -18.73
CA LEU A 304 -11.03 6.57 -17.80
C LEU A 304 -11.80 7.83 -18.23
N ARG A 305 -11.73 8.21 -19.51
CA ARG A 305 -12.43 9.41 -20.03
C ARG A 305 -13.94 9.31 -19.81
N ALA A 306 -14.54 8.16 -20.07
CA ALA A 306 -15.97 7.94 -19.89
C ALA A 306 -16.36 8.01 -18.41
N ARG A 307 -15.53 7.46 -17.50
CA ARG A 307 -15.75 7.55 -16.05
C ARG A 307 -15.64 9.00 -15.55
N ILE A 308 -14.69 9.77 -16.05
CA ILE A 308 -14.57 11.20 -15.76
C ILE A 308 -15.87 11.90 -16.16
N GLU A 309 -16.33 11.75 -17.41
CA GLU A 309 -17.59 12.38 -17.85
C GLU A 309 -18.79 11.91 -17.01
N GLY A 310 -18.87 10.61 -16.67
CA GLY A 310 -19.94 10.10 -15.82
C GLY A 310 -19.97 10.78 -14.44
N MET A 311 -18.82 11.10 -13.86
CA MET A 311 -18.75 11.88 -12.61
C MET A 311 -19.35 13.27 -12.80
N PHE A 312 -18.93 14.01 -13.83
CA PHE A 312 -19.41 15.37 -14.10
C PHE A 312 -20.88 15.42 -14.56
N LEU A 313 -21.42 14.32 -15.09
CA LEU A 313 -22.82 14.19 -15.48
C LEU A 313 -23.75 13.74 -14.34
N GLY A 314 -23.22 13.48 -13.14
CA GLY A 314 -24.02 13.02 -12.00
C GLY A 314 -24.43 11.55 -12.08
N GLU A 315 -23.71 10.73 -12.84
CA GLU A 315 -23.96 9.29 -12.88
C GLU A 315 -23.71 8.63 -11.52
N LYS A 316 -24.43 7.54 -11.25
CA LYS A 316 -24.34 6.80 -9.99
C LYS A 316 -23.10 5.89 -9.95
N LEU A 317 -21.91 6.49 -9.96
CA LEU A 317 -20.63 5.78 -9.94
C LEU A 317 -20.34 5.09 -8.60
N ASN A 318 -20.94 5.54 -7.50
CA ASN A 318 -20.93 4.81 -6.24
C ASN A 318 -21.97 3.68 -6.32
N SER A 319 -21.58 2.56 -6.93
CA SER A 319 -22.47 1.45 -7.26
C SER A 319 -22.97 0.69 -6.02
N THR A 320 -22.20 0.64 -4.93
CA THR A 320 -22.59 -0.12 -3.73
C THR A 320 -23.62 0.63 -2.89
N GLU A 321 -23.68 1.95 -3.00
CA GLU A 321 -24.69 2.78 -2.32
C GLU A 321 -25.73 3.39 -3.28
N GLN A 322 -25.60 3.15 -4.60
CA GLN A 322 -26.47 3.69 -5.65
C GLN A 322 -26.55 5.24 -5.64
N ARG A 323 -25.39 5.90 -5.49
CA ARG A 323 -25.29 7.38 -5.38
C ARG A 323 -24.42 7.99 -6.47
N ALA A 324 -24.74 9.23 -6.83
CA ALA A 324 -23.84 10.09 -7.59
C ALA A 324 -22.62 10.47 -6.74
N VAL A 325 -21.53 10.90 -7.39
CA VAL A 325 -20.26 11.26 -6.75
C VAL A 325 -19.85 12.65 -7.21
N LEU A 326 -20.49 13.67 -6.64
CA LEU A 326 -20.64 14.95 -7.31
C LEU A 326 -20.01 16.13 -6.56
N HIS A 327 -18.90 15.90 -5.85
CA HIS A 327 -18.19 16.97 -5.13
C HIS A 327 -17.79 18.14 -6.06
N VAL A 328 -17.55 17.88 -7.34
CA VAL A 328 -17.33 18.92 -8.37
C VAL A 328 -18.48 19.93 -8.48
N ALA A 329 -19.74 19.54 -8.19
CA ALA A 329 -20.87 20.47 -8.19
C ALA A 329 -20.84 21.48 -7.04
N LEU A 330 -20.08 21.23 -5.97
CA LEU A 330 -19.93 22.15 -4.84
C LEU A 330 -19.14 23.40 -5.20
N ARG A 331 -18.32 23.32 -6.24
CA ARG A 331 -17.46 24.39 -6.74
C ARG A 331 -17.75 24.81 -8.18
N ALA A 332 -18.85 24.35 -8.77
CA ALA A 332 -19.27 24.75 -10.12
C ALA A 332 -19.68 26.23 -10.17
N ALA A 333 -19.50 26.87 -11.33
CA ALA A 333 -19.94 28.24 -11.55
C ALA A 333 -21.48 28.35 -11.45
N GLN A 334 -21.98 29.53 -11.11
CA GLN A 334 -23.40 29.74 -10.79
C GLN A 334 -24.34 29.50 -11.98
N ASP A 335 -23.84 29.68 -13.21
CA ASP A 335 -24.57 29.51 -14.46
C ASP A 335 -24.46 28.08 -15.05
N GLU A 336 -23.65 27.21 -14.44
CA GLU A 336 -23.57 25.81 -14.83
C GLU A 336 -24.83 25.01 -14.44
N SER A 337 -25.01 23.89 -15.11
CA SER A 337 -26.14 22.99 -14.86
C SER A 337 -25.65 21.55 -14.76
N ILE A 338 -25.74 20.99 -13.55
CA ILE A 338 -25.36 19.61 -13.26
C ILE A 338 -26.57 18.93 -12.65
N PHE A 339 -26.98 17.80 -13.24
CA PHE A 339 -28.23 17.13 -12.90
C PHE A 339 -28.00 15.87 -12.08
N VAL A 340 -28.79 15.70 -11.01
CA VAL A 340 -28.92 14.43 -10.28
C VAL A 340 -30.39 14.08 -10.22
N ASP A 341 -30.77 12.87 -10.66
CA ASP A 341 -32.15 12.39 -10.70
C ASP A 341 -33.13 13.42 -11.34
N GLY A 342 -32.68 14.08 -12.41
CA GLY A 342 -33.48 15.04 -13.19
C GLY A 342 -33.54 16.47 -12.62
N LYS A 343 -32.83 16.77 -11.53
CA LYS A 343 -32.81 18.09 -10.88
C LYS A 343 -31.43 18.75 -10.98
N ASN A 344 -31.38 20.01 -11.42
CA ASN A 344 -30.14 20.81 -11.36
C ASN A 344 -29.79 21.11 -9.90
N VAL A 345 -28.62 20.67 -9.44
CA VAL A 345 -28.18 20.82 -8.04
C VAL A 345 -27.42 22.12 -7.78
N VAL A 346 -26.86 22.76 -8.82
CA VAL A 346 -26.01 23.95 -8.71
C VAL A 346 -26.71 25.12 -7.99
N PRO A 347 -28.00 25.46 -8.28
CA PRO A 347 -28.69 26.53 -7.55
C PRO A 347 -28.80 26.29 -6.04
N GLU A 348 -28.94 25.03 -5.60
CA GLU A 348 -29.05 24.69 -4.18
C GLU A 348 -27.69 24.82 -3.48
N VAL A 349 -26.61 24.44 -4.17
CA VAL A 349 -25.23 24.68 -3.72
C VAL A 349 -25.01 26.16 -3.45
N HIS A 350 -25.28 27.02 -4.44
CA HIS A 350 -25.07 28.47 -4.30
C HIS A 350 -25.98 29.09 -3.25
N ALA A 351 -27.20 28.58 -3.06
CA ALA A 351 -28.08 29.03 -1.98
C ALA A 351 -27.46 28.77 -0.59
N VAL A 352 -26.89 27.58 -0.37
CA VAL A 352 -26.20 27.25 0.88
C VAL A 352 -24.92 28.08 1.04
N LEU A 353 -24.11 28.23 -0.01
CA LEU A 353 -22.90 29.06 0.03
C LEU A 353 -23.20 30.52 0.38
N ASN A 354 -24.28 31.08 -0.17
CA ASN A 354 -24.73 32.44 0.17
C ASN A 354 -25.23 32.53 1.62
N LYS A 355 -25.99 31.55 2.09
CA LYS A 355 -26.40 31.46 3.50
C LYS A 355 -25.20 31.40 4.45
N MET A 356 -24.18 30.61 4.10
CA MET A 356 -22.92 30.52 4.85
C MET A 356 -22.17 31.87 4.83
N ALA A 357 -22.11 32.54 3.68
CA ALA A 357 -21.45 33.83 3.53
C ALA A 357 -22.12 34.91 4.40
N ASP A 358 -23.46 34.97 4.39
CA ASP A 358 -24.24 35.91 5.19
C ASP A 358 -24.07 35.65 6.69
N PHE A 359 -24.13 34.37 7.11
CA PHE A 359 -23.86 34.00 8.50
C PHE A 359 -22.43 34.36 8.91
N SER A 360 -21.45 34.02 8.09
CA SER A 360 -20.04 34.31 8.34
C SER A 360 -19.78 35.81 8.44
N GLY A 361 -20.41 36.61 7.56
CA GLY A 361 -20.37 38.06 7.61
C GLY A 361 -20.92 38.63 8.92
N ARG A 362 -22.07 38.11 9.40
CA ARG A 362 -22.66 38.53 10.68
C ARG A 362 -21.79 38.18 11.88
N VAL A 363 -21.19 36.98 11.92
CA VAL A 363 -20.30 36.56 13.01
C VAL A 363 -19.02 37.39 13.01
N ARG A 364 -18.35 37.49 11.85
CA ARG A 364 -17.08 38.22 11.70
C ARG A 364 -17.23 39.71 11.99
N SER A 365 -18.30 40.36 11.52
CA SER A 365 -18.59 41.78 11.85
C SER A 365 -18.97 42.00 13.31
N GLY A 366 -19.37 40.95 14.04
CA GLY A 366 -19.90 41.03 15.39
C GLY A 366 -21.36 41.46 15.46
N VAL A 367 -22.10 41.46 14.36
CA VAL A 367 -23.57 41.61 14.37
C VAL A 367 -24.22 40.41 15.05
N TRP A 368 -23.72 39.20 14.81
CA TRP A 368 -24.12 38.03 15.59
C TRP A 368 -23.52 38.12 17.00
N ARG A 369 -24.40 38.15 18.00
CA ARG A 369 -24.03 38.22 19.42
C ARG A 369 -24.35 36.92 20.12
N GLY A 370 -23.52 36.57 21.10
CA GLY A 370 -23.84 35.53 22.08
C GLY A 370 -25.05 35.92 22.94
N HIS A 371 -25.50 35.00 23.77
CA HIS A 371 -26.66 35.14 24.63
C HIS A 371 -26.58 36.35 25.57
N THR A 372 -25.36 36.70 26.02
CA THR A 372 -25.10 37.87 26.90
C THR A 372 -24.95 39.20 26.14
N GLY A 373 -25.09 39.20 24.81
CA GLY A 373 -24.83 40.36 23.96
C GLY A 373 -23.35 40.58 23.58
N LYS A 374 -22.43 39.75 24.09
CA LYS A 374 -21.00 39.81 23.70
C LYS A 374 -20.77 39.38 22.24
N ARG A 375 -19.67 39.85 21.64
CA ARG A 375 -19.22 39.42 20.31
C ARG A 375 -18.70 37.98 20.40
N ILE A 376 -19.02 37.15 19.42
CA ILE A 376 -18.36 35.84 19.29
C ILE A 376 -16.89 36.04 18.92
N ARG A 377 -16.00 35.42 19.70
CA ARG A 377 -14.54 35.41 19.47
C ARG A 377 -14.02 34.01 19.21
N ASN A 378 -14.68 33.00 19.75
CA ASN A 378 -14.21 31.63 19.70
C ASN A 378 -15.18 30.81 18.85
N VAL A 379 -14.66 30.00 17.95
CA VAL A 379 -15.42 29.07 17.13
C VAL A 379 -14.84 27.68 17.33
N VAL A 380 -15.69 26.73 17.73
CA VAL A 380 -15.30 25.33 17.94
C VAL A 380 -16.10 24.46 16.98
N ASN A 381 -15.41 23.86 16.00
CA ASN A 381 -16.00 22.85 15.13
C ASN A 381 -15.99 21.49 15.85
N ILE A 382 -17.14 20.81 15.89
CA ILE A 382 -17.28 19.47 16.45
C ILE A 382 -17.70 18.53 15.33
N GLY A 383 -16.81 17.61 14.96
CA GLY A 383 -17.02 16.66 13.85
C GLY A 383 -15.89 15.63 13.82
N ILE A 384 -16.06 14.52 13.12
CA ILE A 384 -15.01 13.49 13.02
C ILE A 384 -14.80 13.06 11.56
N GLY A 385 -13.58 12.60 11.25
CA GLY A 385 -13.20 12.17 9.90
C GLY A 385 -13.35 13.30 8.89
N GLY A 386 -14.20 13.11 7.88
CA GLY A 386 -14.39 14.10 6.82
C GLY A 386 -15.00 15.43 7.29
N SER A 387 -15.71 15.41 8.43
CA SER A 387 -16.31 16.60 9.05
C SER A 387 -15.31 17.41 9.90
N ASP A 388 -14.05 16.98 9.95
CA ASP A 388 -12.98 17.60 10.74
C ASP A 388 -11.67 17.75 9.95
N LEU A 389 -11.15 16.66 9.37
CA LEU A 389 -9.82 16.62 8.75
C LEU A 389 -9.65 17.65 7.63
N GLY A 390 -10.67 17.83 6.79
CA GLY A 390 -10.70 18.89 5.77
C GLY A 390 -10.69 20.29 6.40
N PRO A 391 -11.69 20.64 7.23
CA PRO A 391 -11.74 21.93 7.93
C PRO A 391 -10.48 22.31 8.72
N VAL A 392 -9.94 21.42 9.56
CA VAL A 392 -8.74 21.71 10.35
C VAL A 392 -7.51 21.89 9.46
N MET A 393 -7.40 21.11 8.39
CA MET A 393 -6.32 21.25 7.41
C MET A 393 -6.42 22.60 6.69
N ALA A 394 -7.60 22.97 6.17
CA ALA A 394 -7.79 24.22 5.46
C ALA A 394 -7.56 25.44 6.36
N TYR A 395 -8.03 25.38 7.62
CA TYR A 395 -7.77 26.43 8.59
C TYR A 395 -6.27 26.60 8.88
N GLU A 396 -5.53 25.51 9.13
CA GLU A 396 -4.09 25.61 9.40
C GLU A 396 -3.32 26.07 8.15
N ALA A 397 -3.67 25.57 6.96
CA ALA A 397 -3.06 25.94 5.69
C ALA A 397 -3.27 27.43 5.34
N LEU A 398 -4.49 27.93 5.55
CA LEU A 398 -4.88 29.31 5.24
C LEU A 398 -4.86 30.23 6.46
N LYS A 399 -4.19 29.80 7.53
CA LYS A 399 -4.10 30.53 8.79
C LYS A 399 -3.59 31.94 8.59
N HIS A 400 -2.69 32.18 7.62
CA HIS A 400 -2.20 33.51 7.27
C HIS A 400 -3.33 34.51 6.91
N TYR A 401 -4.41 34.04 6.26
CA TYR A 401 -5.54 34.84 5.79
C TYR A 401 -6.69 34.92 6.81
N SER A 402 -6.54 34.30 7.99
CA SER A 402 -7.62 34.28 8.99
C SER A 402 -7.74 35.58 9.78
N ASP A 403 -8.95 35.90 10.25
CA ASP A 403 -9.14 37.02 11.19
C ASP A 403 -8.51 36.66 12.55
N ARG A 404 -7.34 37.25 12.82
CA ARG A 404 -6.56 37.02 14.06
C ARG A 404 -7.25 37.49 15.34
N LYS A 405 -8.38 38.20 15.24
CA LYS A 405 -9.20 38.59 16.41
C LYS A 405 -10.13 37.46 16.87
N MET A 406 -10.19 36.37 16.13
CA MET A 406 -10.99 35.18 16.43
C MET A 406 -10.10 33.95 16.63
N THR A 407 -10.55 33.06 17.50
CA THR A 407 -9.91 31.79 17.83
C THR A 407 -10.73 30.65 17.25
N PHE A 408 -10.08 29.74 16.52
CA PHE A 408 -10.71 28.56 15.95
C PHE A 408 -10.11 27.29 16.56
N ARG A 409 -10.98 26.35 16.95
CA ARG A 409 -10.62 25.04 17.49
C ARG A 409 -11.48 23.95 16.88
N PHE A 410 -10.97 22.73 16.93
CA PHE A 410 -11.51 21.56 16.27
C PHE A 410 -11.51 20.43 17.29
N VAL A 411 -12.69 19.87 17.58
CA VAL A 411 -12.90 18.75 18.50
C VAL A 411 -13.44 17.60 17.68
N SER A 412 -12.75 16.47 17.73
CA SER A 412 -13.07 15.30 16.93
C SER A 412 -13.10 14.00 17.71
N ASN A 413 -12.15 13.81 18.63
CA ASN A 413 -12.01 12.56 19.35
C ASN A 413 -13.08 12.45 20.45
N ILE A 414 -13.56 11.23 20.70
CA ILE A 414 -14.46 10.94 21.83
C ILE A 414 -13.71 10.88 23.17
N ASP A 415 -12.38 10.82 23.14
CA ASP A 415 -11.56 11.08 24.33
C ASP A 415 -11.89 12.48 24.88
N GLY A 416 -12.46 12.53 26.09
CA GLY A 416 -12.89 13.78 26.73
C GLY A 416 -11.77 14.81 26.92
N THR A 417 -10.50 14.39 26.82
CA THR A 417 -9.35 15.28 26.79
C THR A 417 -9.41 16.28 25.64
N ASP A 418 -9.87 15.86 24.45
CA ASP A 418 -9.92 16.71 23.25
C ASP A 418 -10.85 17.91 23.47
N PHE A 419 -12.06 17.65 23.97
CA PHE A 419 -12.98 18.71 24.36
C PHE A 419 -12.45 19.55 25.54
N ALA A 420 -11.97 18.91 26.61
CA ALA A 420 -11.54 19.60 27.82
C ALA A 420 -10.40 20.59 27.56
N GLU A 421 -9.39 20.20 26.78
CA GLU A 421 -8.30 21.11 26.39
C GLU A 421 -8.79 22.17 25.39
N ALA A 422 -9.70 21.83 24.48
CA ALA A 422 -10.23 22.78 23.52
C ALA A 422 -11.04 23.92 24.15
N VAL A 423 -11.63 23.76 25.35
CA VAL A 423 -12.44 24.83 25.98
C VAL A 423 -11.79 25.49 27.20
N ARG A 424 -10.60 25.04 27.61
CA ARG A 424 -9.96 25.37 28.90
C ARG A 424 -9.83 26.86 29.20
N ASP A 425 -9.59 27.67 28.19
CA ASP A 425 -9.35 29.12 28.24
C ASP A 425 -10.42 29.93 27.47
N LEU A 426 -11.54 29.30 27.09
CA LEU A 426 -12.61 29.96 26.35
C LEU A 426 -13.68 30.53 27.30
N ASP A 427 -14.21 31.71 26.98
CA ASP A 427 -15.40 32.28 27.64
C ASP A 427 -16.67 31.71 26.95
N PRO A 428 -17.56 30.99 27.66
CA PRO A 428 -18.85 30.52 27.14
C PRO A 428 -19.67 31.63 26.46
N ALA A 429 -19.63 32.86 27.00
CA ALA A 429 -20.37 34.00 26.49
C ALA A 429 -19.87 34.51 25.12
N GLU A 430 -18.67 34.12 24.70
CA GLU A 430 -18.05 34.52 23.43
C GLU A 430 -17.80 33.33 22.48
N THR A 431 -18.33 32.15 22.78
CA THR A 431 -18.00 30.89 22.07
C THR A 431 -19.15 30.36 21.24
N LEU A 432 -18.92 30.12 19.95
CA LEU A 432 -19.85 29.50 19.02
C LEU A 432 -19.40 28.07 18.69
N PHE A 433 -20.31 27.11 18.77
CA PHE A 433 -20.10 25.73 18.38
C PHE A 433 -20.76 25.43 17.03
N ILE A 434 -20.03 24.72 16.17
CA ILE A 434 -20.52 24.22 14.88
C ILE A 434 -20.57 22.70 14.97
N ILE A 435 -21.76 22.12 14.94
CA ILE A 435 -21.95 20.67 15.00
C ILE A 435 -22.01 20.12 13.57
N SER A 436 -20.93 19.46 13.15
CA SER A 436 -20.74 18.97 11.78
C SER A 436 -20.95 17.45 11.73
N SER A 437 -22.16 17.02 11.36
CA SER A 437 -22.51 15.61 11.20
C SER A 437 -23.65 15.43 10.20
N LYS A 438 -23.40 14.65 9.15
CA LYS A 438 -24.40 14.33 8.12
C LYS A 438 -25.70 13.79 8.71
N THR A 439 -25.57 12.73 9.50
CA THR A 439 -26.73 12.03 10.09
C THR A 439 -27.22 12.67 11.38
N PHE A 440 -26.37 13.48 12.03
CA PHE A 440 -26.60 14.02 13.37
C PHE A 440 -26.78 12.93 14.44
N THR A 441 -26.18 11.76 14.20
CA THR A 441 -26.26 10.57 15.08
C THR A 441 -24.91 9.93 15.34
N THR A 442 -23.82 10.46 14.76
CA THR A 442 -22.46 9.95 14.96
C THR A 442 -22.11 10.01 16.45
N LEU A 443 -21.78 8.85 17.03
CA LEU A 443 -21.61 8.69 18.48
C LEU A 443 -20.60 9.72 19.04
N GLU A 444 -19.41 9.77 18.47
CA GLU A 444 -18.32 10.64 18.89
C GLU A 444 -18.74 12.13 18.81
N THR A 445 -19.31 12.54 17.68
CA THR A 445 -19.75 13.93 17.47
C THR A 445 -20.87 14.32 18.41
N MET A 446 -21.88 13.45 18.62
CA MET A 446 -23.02 13.76 19.46
C MET A 446 -22.68 13.74 20.95
N THR A 447 -21.81 12.84 21.39
CA THR A 447 -21.26 12.88 22.75
C THR A 447 -20.57 14.21 23.01
N ASN A 448 -19.68 14.64 22.12
CA ASN A 448 -19.01 15.94 22.24
C ASN A 448 -19.97 17.14 22.12
N ALA A 449 -20.99 17.06 21.26
CA ALA A 449 -22.00 18.12 21.14
C ALA A 449 -22.80 18.28 22.44
N HIS A 450 -23.20 17.18 23.08
CA HIS A 450 -23.87 17.23 24.39
C HIS A 450 -22.95 17.76 25.48
N THR A 451 -21.68 17.33 25.52
CA THR A 451 -20.69 17.89 26.45
C THR A 451 -20.48 19.39 26.23
N ALA A 452 -20.44 19.86 24.98
CA ALA A 452 -20.35 21.27 24.64
C ALA A 452 -21.58 22.06 25.12
N ARG A 453 -22.78 21.49 24.95
CA ARG A 453 -24.03 22.08 25.41
C ARG A 453 -24.03 22.22 26.93
N ASP A 454 -23.65 21.16 27.65
CA ASP A 454 -23.58 21.16 29.11
C ASP A 454 -22.54 22.18 29.62
N TRP A 455 -21.37 22.25 28.99
CA TRP A 455 -20.34 23.23 29.30
C TRP A 455 -20.82 24.68 29.09
N LEU A 456 -21.51 24.95 27.98
CA LEU A 456 -22.07 26.27 27.69
C LEU A 456 -23.13 26.65 28.74
N LEU A 457 -24.08 25.76 29.02
CA LEU A 457 -25.16 26.01 29.97
C LEU A 457 -24.61 26.25 31.38
N ALA A 458 -23.66 25.43 31.83
CA ALA A 458 -22.99 25.64 33.11
C ALA A 458 -22.30 27.02 33.18
N GLY A 459 -21.69 27.45 32.09
CA GLY A 459 -21.04 28.76 31.96
C GLY A 459 -21.98 29.96 31.90
N LEU A 460 -23.25 29.75 31.52
CA LEU A 460 -24.25 30.81 31.30
C LEU A 460 -25.43 30.72 32.28
N GLY A 461 -25.28 30.02 33.40
CA GLY A 461 -26.29 29.95 34.46
C GLY A 461 -27.50 29.06 34.14
N GLY A 462 -27.39 28.17 33.16
CA GLY A 462 -28.38 27.15 32.84
C GLY A 462 -29.54 27.59 31.95
N ASP A 463 -29.49 28.77 31.31
CA ASP A 463 -30.56 29.20 30.39
C ASP A 463 -30.48 28.45 29.05
N GLU A 464 -31.42 27.54 28.84
CA GLU A 464 -31.59 26.76 27.60
C GLU A 464 -31.73 27.63 26.34
N LYS A 465 -32.23 28.86 26.46
CA LYS A 465 -32.32 29.80 25.32
C LYS A 465 -30.96 30.23 24.79
N SER A 466 -29.88 30.01 25.55
CA SER A 466 -28.52 30.29 25.08
C SER A 466 -28.09 29.40 23.91
N VAL A 467 -28.61 28.17 23.80
CA VAL A 467 -28.23 27.20 22.75
C VAL A 467 -28.45 27.78 21.36
N ALA A 468 -29.60 28.41 21.10
CA ALA A 468 -29.95 28.98 19.79
C ALA A 468 -29.02 30.12 19.32
N ARG A 469 -28.20 30.70 20.22
CA ARG A 469 -27.24 31.78 19.90
C ARG A 469 -25.79 31.29 19.79
N HIS A 470 -25.51 30.11 20.34
CA HIS A 470 -24.16 29.57 20.51
C HIS A 470 -23.94 28.24 19.79
N PHE A 471 -24.96 27.69 19.14
CA PHE A 471 -24.85 26.48 18.33
C PHE A 471 -25.44 26.67 16.93
N VAL A 472 -24.74 26.14 15.94
CA VAL A 472 -25.22 25.96 14.57
C VAL A 472 -24.92 24.53 14.11
N ALA A 473 -25.64 24.06 13.10
CA ALA A 473 -25.50 22.68 12.62
C ALA A 473 -25.14 22.64 11.14
N VAL A 474 -24.25 21.72 10.76
CA VAL A 474 -24.03 21.31 9.37
C VAL A 474 -24.53 19.88 9.24
N SER A 475 -25.71 19.71 8.66
CA SER A 475 -26.43 18.43 8.67
C SER A 475 -27.56 18.39 7.65
N THR A 476 -28.09 17.20 7.40
CA THR A 476 -29.32 16.98 6.62
C THR A 476 -30.51 16.58 7.50
N ASN A 477 -30.32 16.47 8.82
CA ASN A 477 -31.33 15.94 9.76
C ASN A 477 -31.99 17.05 10.57
N GLY A 478 -32.87 17.82 9.93
CA GLY A 478 -33.62 18.92 10.56
C GLY A 478 -34.32 18.54 11.87
N PRO A 479 -35.05 17.41 11.97
CA PRO A 479 -35.69 16.99 13.21
C PRO A 479 -34.72 16.80 14.39
N ALA A 480 -33.57 16.14 14.16
CA ALA A 480 -32.58 15.92 15.22
C ALA A 480 -31.89 17.24 15.64
N VAL A 481 -31.62 18.13 14.69
CA VAL A 481 -31.08 19.47 14.95
C VAL A 481 -32.04 20.30 15.81
N ALA A 482 -33.33 20.30 15.48
CA ALA A 482 -34.36 20.97 16.25
C ALA A 482 -34.51 20.38 17.66
N GLN A 483 -34.47 19.04 17.78
CA GLN A 483 -34.53 18.35 19.07
C GLN A 483 -33.34 18.68 19.98
N PHE A 484 -32.16 18.91 19.41
CA PHE A 484 -30.99 19.36 20.16
C PHE A 484 -31.13 20.79 20.70
N GLY A 485 -32.03 21.59 20.12
CA GLY A 485 -32.28 22.99 20.50
C GLY A 485 -31.61 24.02 19.59
N ILE A 486 -31.07 23.59 18.44
CA ILE A 486 -30.54 24.49 17.41
C ILE A 486 -31.71 24.99 16.55
N ASP A 487 -31.73 26.29 16.30
CA ASP A 487 -32.65 26.88 15.32
C ASP A 487 -32.29 26.37 13.91
N THR A 488 -33.23 25.71 13.25
CA THR A 488 -33.04 25.14 11.90
C THR A 488 -32.78 26.20 10.85
N ALA A 489 -33.10 27.48 11.11
CA ALA A 489 -32.64 28.59 10.28
C ALA A 489 -31.11 28.69 10.25
N ASN A 490 -30.40 28.21 11.28
CA ASN A 490 -28.94 28.12 11.35
C ASN A 490 -28.42 26.68 11.13
N MET A 491 -29.21 25.84 10.45
CA MET A 491 -28.74 24.59 9.85
C MET A 491 -28.25 24.85 8.42
N PHE A 492 -27.09 24.32 8.08
CA PHE A 492 -26.50 24.41 6.74
C PHE A 492 -26.48 23.01 6.14
N GLU A 493 -27.21 22.84 5.04
CA GLU A 493 -27.46 21.55 4.41
C GLU A 493 -26.36 21.19 3.42
N PHE A 494 -26.23 19.89 3.17
CA PHE A 494 -25.43 19.32 2.09
C PHE A 494 -26.05 18.01 1.63
N TRP A 495 -25.52 17.37 0.59
CA TRP A 495 -26.24 16.29 -0.09
C TRP A 495 -25.63 14.90 0.12
N ASP A 496 -26.40 13.87 -0.22
CA ASP A 496 -26.00 12.48 -0.06
C ASP A 496 -24.81 12.10 -0.97
N TRP A 497 -24.75 12.68 -2.17
CA TRP A 497 -23.66 12.55 -3.16
C TRP A 497 -22.34 13.25 -2.75
N VAL A 498 -22.34 13.99 -1.63
CA VAL A 498 -21.11 14.50 -1.01
C VAL A 498 -20.56 13.45 -0.05
N GLY A 499 -19.45 12.82 -0.45
CA GLY A 499 -18.68 11.91 0.40
C GLY A 499 -17.96 12.68 1.50
N GLY A 500 -17.86 12.13 2.71
CA GLY A 500 -17.27 12.84 3.86
C GLY A 500 -15.86 13.38 3.61
N ARG A 501 -14.98 12.55 3.01
CA ARG A 501 -13.61 12.93 2.66
C ARG A 501 -13.46 13.89 1.46
N TYR A 502 -14.58 14.24 0.82
CA TYR A 502 -14.72 15.20 -0.29
C TYR A 502 -15.72 16.32 0.05
N SER A 503 -15.85 16.68 1.34
CA SER A 503 -16.95 17.55 1.80
C SER A 503 -16.53 18.96 2.21
N MET A 504 -15.24 19.26 2.28
CA MET A 504 -14.74 20.52 2.85
C MET A 504 -15.17 21.77 2.07
N ASP A 505 -15.43 21.62 0.77
CA ASP A 505 -15.96 22.62 -0.15
C ASP A 505 -17.50 22.78 -0.07
N SER A 506 -18.19 21.96 0.75
CA SER A 506 -19.61 22.12 1.08
C SER A 506 -19.83 22.98 2.34
N ALA A 507 -21.03 22.87 2.93
CA ALA A 507 -21.35 23.43 4.25
C ALA A 507 -20.41 22.99 5.37
N ILE A 508 -19.73 21.84 5.25
CA ILE A 508 -18.71 21.39 6.21
C ILE A 508 -17.56 22.40 6.31
N GLY A 509 -17.28 23.16 5.25
CA GLY A 509 -16.32 24.26 5.24
C GLY A 509 -16.73 25.53 5.98
N LEU A 510 -17.87 25.55 6.69
CA LEU A 510 -18.36 26.75 7.38
C LEU A 510 -17.36 27.33 8.37
N SER A 511 -16.67 26.49 9.14
CA SER A 511 -15.62 26.91 10.07
C SER A 511 -14.45 27.56 9.34
N THR A 512 -14.05 27.03 8.18
CA THR A 512 -13.05 27.61 7.29
C THR A 512 -13.50 28.98 6.76
N MET A 513 -14.74 29.08 6.23
CA MET A 513 -15.29 30.35 5.74
C MET A 513 -15.37 31.42 6.83
N LEU A 514 -15.73 31.05 8.05
CA LEU A 514 -15.69 31.94 9.20
C LEU A 514 -14.27 32.45 9.50
N ALA A 515 -13.26 31.59 9.35
CA ALA A 515 -11.87 31.94 9.61
C ALA A 515 -11.31 32.91 8.57
N ILE A 516 -11.40 32.57 7.28
CA ILE A 516 -10.75 33.31 6.18
C ILE A 516 -11.67 34.34 5.50
N GLY A 517 -12.97 34.30 5.76
CA GLY A 517 -13.98 35.15 5.15
C GLY A 517 -14.57 34.58 3.86
N PRO A 518 -15.77 35.05 3.43
CA PRO A 518 -16.45 34.52 2.26
C PRO A 518 -15.66 34.65 0.95
N ASP A 519 -14.95 35.76 0.74
CA ASP A 519 -14.23 36.00 -0.52
C ASP A 519 -13.06 35.04 -0.70
N ASN A 520 -12.28 34.82 0.37
CA ASN A 520 -11.21 33.82 0.36
C ASN A 520 -11.76 32.39 0.24
N PHE A 521 -12.93 32.09 0.81
CA PHE A 521 -13.56 30.79 0.62
C PHE A 521 -14.04 30.59 -0.82
N ARG A 522 -14.58 31.62 -1.47
CA ARG A 522 -14.91 31.57 -2.90
C ARG A 522 -13.68 31.42 -3.78
N ALA A 523 -12.57 32.08 -3.45
CA ALA A 523 -11.29 31.89 -4.15
C ALA A 523 -10.75 30.46 -3.97
N LEU A 524 -10.94 29.85 -2.79
CA LEU A 524 -10.65 28.44 -2.57
C LEU A 524 -11.47 27.54 -3.51
N LEU A 525 -12.80 27.73 -3.58
CA LEU A 525 -13.68 26.98 -4.48
C LEU A 525 -13.30 27.17 -5.96
N ASP A 526 -12.98 28.40 -6.37
CA ASP A 526 -12.51 28.69 -7.73
C ASP A 526 -11.24 27.91 -8.08
N GLY A 527 -10.30 27.80 -7.12
CA GLY A 527 -9.12 26.95 -7.29
C GLY A 527 -9.45 25.47 -7.51
N PHE A 528 -10.40 24.92 -6.77
CA PHE A 528 -10.89 23.57 -7.02
C PHE A 528 -11.47 23.43 -8.44
N HIS A 529 -12.35 24.36 -8.84
CA HIS A 529 -13.02 24.35 -10.13
C HIS A 529 -12.03 24.44 -11.31
N GLN A 530 -11.00 25.27 -11.21
CA GLN A 530 -9.95 25.35 -12.23
C GLN A 530 -9.27 23.98 -12.47
N MET A 531 -9.00 23.22 -11.40
CA MET A 531 -8.42 21.89 -11.50
C MET A 531 -9.43 20.85 -11.98
N ASP A 532 -10.71 20.99 -11.66
CA ASP A 532 -11.79 20.15 -12.20
C ASP A 532 -11.88 20.25 -13.72
N GLU A 533 -11.90 21.46 -14.24
CA GLU A 533 -11.97 21.71 -15.68
C GLU A 533 -10.72 21.22 -16.40
N HIS A 534 -9.54 21.41 -15.81
CA HIS A 534 -8.30 20.81 -16.30
C HIS A 534 -8.38 19.28 -16.33
N PHE A 535 -8.83 18.66 -15.23
CA PHE A 535 -8.96 17.22 -15.12
C PHE A 535 -9.94 16.65 -16.16
N ARG A 536 -11.07 17.32 -16.35
CA ARG A 536 -12.13 16.92 -17.28
C ARG A 536 -11.66 16.97 -18.73
N THR A 537 -11.05 18.10 -19.13
CA THR A 537 -10.88 18.44 -20.55
C THR A 537 -9.47 18.15 -21.09
N ALA A 538 -8.43 18.18 -20.27
CA ALA A 538 -7.06 18.05 -20.76
C ALA A 538 -6.75 16.65 -21.34
N PRO A 539 -5.88 16.57 -22.36
CA PRO A 539 -5.35 15.30 -22.85
C PRO A 539 -4.51 14.62 -21.75
N PHE A 540 -4.55 13.29 -21.66
CA PHE A 540 -3.95 12.55 -20.54
C PHE A 540 -2.44 12.77 -20.40
N GLU A 541 -1.75 13.05 -21.51
CA GLU A 541 -0.33 13.39 -21.58
C GLU A 541 0.03 14.67 -20.82
N ARG A 542 -0.92 15.58 -20.61
CA ARG A 542 -0.73 16.89 -19.95
C ARG A 542 -1.64 17.08 -18.73
N ASN A 543 -2.41 16.07 -18.37
CA ASN A 543 -3.41 16.13 -17.32
C ASN A 543 -2.76 15.78 -15.97
N LEU A 544 -2.65 16.76 -15.07
CA LEU A 544 -1.84 16.67 -13.86
C LEU A 544 -2.33 15.53 -12.94
N PRO A 545 -3.64 15.43 -12.59
CA PRO A 545 -4.13 14.30 -11.81
C PRO A 545 -3.94 12.95 -12.47
N VAL A 546 -4.09 12.87 -13.81
CA VAL A 546 -3.91 11.60 -14.54
C VAL A 546 -2.47 11.13 -14.51
N LEU A 547 -1.51 12.03 -14.75
CA LEU A 547 -0.09 11.72 -14.66
C LEU A 547 0.29 11.24 -13.25
N MET A 548 -0.15 11.95 -12.21
CA MET A 548 0.10 11.54 -10.82
C MET A 548 -0.55 10.20 -10.48
N GLY A 549 -1.80 9.99 -10.88
CA GLY A 549 -2.51 8.73 -10.66
C GLY A 549 -1.83 7.55 -11.34
N LEU A 550 -1.39 7.72 -12.59
CA LEU A 550 -0.66 6.71 -13.35
C LEU A 550 0.73 6.40 -12.78
N LEU A 551 1.44 7.39 -12.24
CA LEU A 551 2.68 7.16 -11.49
C LEU A 551 2.42 6.38 -10.20
N GLY A 552 1.31 6.66 -9.51
CA GLY A 552 0.84 5.87 -8.37
C GLY A 552 0.63 4.39 -8.73
N ILE A 553 -0.08 4.13 -9.84
CA ILE A 553 -0.26 2.77 -10.39
C ILE A 553 1.09 2.14 -10.74
N TRP A 554 1.98 2.88 -11.41
CA TRP A 554 3.30 2.40 -11.82
C TRP A 554 4.10 1.86 -10.64
N TYR A 555 4.20 2.63 -9.56
CA TYR A 555 5.00 2.23 -8.41
C TYR A 555 4.32 1.20 -7.52
N ASN A 556 3.03 1.36 -7.25
CA ASN A 556 2.28 0.44 -6.41
C ASN A 556 2.24 -0.97 -7.03
N ASN A 557 1.89 -1.05 -8.32
CA ASN A 557 1.60 -2.35 -8.94
C ASN A 557 2.80 -2.98 -9.65
N PHE A 558 3.78 -2.20 -10.12
CA PHE A 558 4.90 -2.74 -10.90
C PHE A 558 6.25 -2.67 -10.17
N PHE A 559 6.34 -1.91 -9.07
CA PHE A 559 7.53 -1.83 -8.21
C PHE A 559 7.26 -2.25 -6.75
N ASP A 560 6.03 -2.68 -6.43
CA ASP A 560 5.60 -3.08 -5.07
C ASP A 560 5.88 -2.00 -4.01
N ALA A 561 5.74 -0.73 -4.40
CA ALA A 561 5.86 0.40 -3.50
C ALA A 561 4.57 0.55 -2.67
N GLN A 562 4.58 0.04 -1.45
CA GLN A 562 3.41 -0.02 -0.58
C GLN A 562 3.04 1.31 0.11
N THR A 563 3.89 2.33 -0.02
CA THR A 563 3.72 3.60 0.70
C THR A 563 4.08 4.79 -0.17
N VAL A 564 3.41 5.92 0.02
CA VAL A 564 3.72 7.21 -0.62
C VAL A 564 3.94 8.26 0.47
N ALA A 565 5.04 9.00 0.38
CA ALA A 565 5.35 10.09 1.29
C ALA A 565 4.92 11.44 0.67
N VAL A 566 4.09 12.22 1.37
CA VAL A 566 3.73 13.59 0.97
C VAL A 566 4.45 14.57 1.89
N LEU A 567 5.34 15.38 1.31
CA LEU A 567 6.36 16.13 2.02
C LEU A 567 6.22 17.62 1.66
N PRO A 568 5.27 18.34 2.27
CA PRO A 568 5.09 19.76 2.01
C PRO A 568 6.20 20.58 2.66
N TYR A 569 6.93 21.38 1.90
CA TYR A 569 7.90 22.35 2.39
C TYR A 569 7.19 23.69 2.65
N ASP A 570 6.12 23.62 3.45
CA ASP A 570 5.40 24.73 4.04
C ASP A 570 4.81 24.30 5.38
N GLN A 571 5.11 25.04 6.46
CA GLN A 571 4.69 24.68 7.81
C GLN A 571 3.18 24.80 8.04
N TYR A 572 2.47 25.63 7.26
CA TYR A 572 1.02 25.74 7.33
C TYR A 572 0.33 24.46 6.81
N LEU A 573 0.98 23.70 5.93
CA LEU A 573 0.48 22.42 5.40
C LEU A 573 0.73 21.21 6.33
N LYS A 574 1.06 21.41 7.61
CA LYS A 574 1.30 20.31 8.59
C LYS A 574 0.15 19.31 8.75
N ARG A 575 -1.09 19.68 8.42
CA ARG A 575 -2.25 18.78 8.46
C ARG A 575 -2.61 18.21 7.09
N PHE A 576 -1.92 18.62 6.03
CA PHE A 576 -2.18 18.15 4.67
C PHE A 576 -1.94 16.64 4.51
N PRO A 577 -0.84 16.04 5.02
CA PRO A 577 -0.67 14.59 4.97
C PRO A 577 -1.78 13.82 5.70
N ALA A 578 -2.25 14.31 6.85
CA ALA A 578 -3.34 13.68 7.60
C ALA A 578 -4.69 13.76 6.88
N TYR A 579 -4.97 14.86 6.18
CA TYR A 579 -6.14 14.97 5.30
C TYR A 579 -6.03 13.97 4.13
N LEU A 580 -4.87 13.92 3.47
CA LEU A 580 -4.65 12.99 2.35
C LEU A 580 -4.72 11.52 2.77
N GLN A 581 -4.33 11.16 3.99
CA GLN A 581 -4.51 9.81 4.54
C GLN A 581 -5.96 9.35 4.43
N GLN A 582 -6.92 10.18 4.85
CA GLN A 582 -8.32 9.81 4.72
C GLN A 582 -8.75 9.81 3.25
N LEU A 583 -8.41 10.86 2.50
CA LEU A 583 -8.80 10.99 1.10
C LEU A 583 -8.35 9.78 0.27
N THR A 584 -7.11 9.31 0.43
CA THR A 584 -6.53 8.23 -0.38
C THR A 584 -6.86 6.86 0.20
N MET A 585 -6.61 6.62 1.49
CA MET A 585 -6.67 5.28 2.08
C MET A 585 -8.10 4.82 2.31
N GLU A 586 -9.01 5.70 2.73
CA GLU A 586 -10.43 5.35 2.88
C GLU A 586 -11.12 5.20 1.51
N SER A 587 -10.69 5.95 0.49
CA SER A 587 -11.19 5.79 -0.88
C SER A 587 -10.71 4.49 -1.52
N ASN A 588 -9.40 4.26 -1.55
CA ASN A 588 -8.80 3.24 -2.41
C ASN A 588 -8.27 2.01 -1.66
N GLY A 589 -8.33 1.96 -0.32
CA GLY A 589 -8.00 0.77 0.48
C GLY A 589 -9.08 -0.31 0.39
N LYS A 590 -9.27 -0.87 -0.81
CA LYS A 590 -10.38 -1.78 -1.15
C LYS A 590 -9.87 -3.16 -1.58
N SER A 591 -10.72 -4.17 -1.36
CA SER A 591 -10.43 -5.59 -1.66
C SER A 591 -11.43 -6.23 -2.61
N VAL A 592 -12.41 -5.45 -3.10
CA VAL A 592 -13.47 -5.87 -4.01
C VAL A 592 -13.64 -4.81 -5.10
N THR A 593 -13.80 -5.25 -6.35
CA THR A 593 -14.07 -4.38 -7.50
C THR A 593 -15.52 -3.85 -7.47
N PHE A 594 -15.82 -2.81 -8.25
CA PHE A 594 -17.17 -2.23 -8.30
C PHE A 594 -18.24 -3.19 -8.83
N ASP A 595 -17.85 -4.29 -9.49
CA ASP A 595 -18.72 -5.37 -9.98
C ASP A 595 -18.76 -6.59 -9.03
N GLY A 596 -18.17 -6.47 -7.83
CA GLY A 596 -18.30 -7.45 -6.75
C GLY A 596 -17.28 -8.59 -6.77
N GLN A 597 -16.25 -8.53 -7.62
CA GLN A 597 -15.19 -9.55 -7.66
C GLN A 597 -14.09 -9.27 -6.63
N ARG A 598 -13.56 -10.32 -6.04
CA ARG A 598 -12.44 -10.21 -5.10
C ARG A 598 -11.16 -9.81 -5.84
N ILE A 599 -10.44 -8.85 -5.27
CA ILE A 599 -9.16 -8.37 -5.80
C ILE A 599 -8.01 -9.23 -5.28
N ASP A 600 -7.04 -9.47 -6.14
CA ASP A 600 -5.79 -10.19 -5.89
C ASP A 600 -4.53 -9.40 -6.30
N TYR A 601 -4.67 -8.09 -6.53
CA TYR A 601 -3.60 -7.10 -6.71
C TYR A 601 -3.58 -6.05 -5.60
N GLN A 602 -2.47 -5.30 -5.47
CA GLN A 602 -2.40 -4.14 -4.57
C GLN A 602 -3.34 -3.00 -5.05
N THR A 603 -4.06 -2.38 -4.12
CA THR A 603 -4.88 -1.18 -4.33
C THR A 603 -4.23 0.03 -3.65
N GLY A 604 -4.97 0.87 -2.92
CA GLY A 604 -4.45 2.12 -2.35
C GLY A 604 -3.25 1.92 -1.42
N PRO A 605 -2.12 2.65 -1.61
CA PRO A 605 -0.95 2.55 -0.76
C PRO A 605 -1.14 3.32 0.55
N ILE A 606 -0.22 3.12 1.50
CA ILE A 606 -0.20 3.88 2.76
C ILE A 606 0.35 5.28 2.51
N TYR A 607 -0.45 6.31 2.73
CA TYR A 607 -0.03 7.70 2.66
C TYR A 607 0.46 8.19 4.03
N TRP A 608 1.58 8.91 4.04
CA TRP A 608 2.16 9.45 5.27
C TRP A 608 3.07 10.64 4.95
N GLY A 609 3.50 11.38 5.98
CA GLY A 609 4.46 12.46 5.80
C GLY A 609 4.35 13.54 6.86
N GLU A 610 5.30 14.45 6.83
CA GLU A 610 5.43 15.62 7.70
C GLU A 610 6.03 16.77 6.89
N PRO A 611 5.83 18.04 7.29
CA PRO A 611 6.47 19.15 6.62
C PRO A 611 7.99 19.04 6.57
N GLY A 612 8.56 19.49 5.46
CA GLY A 612 9.99 19.79 5.36
C GLY A 612 10.32 21.03 6.19
N THR A 613 11.45 21.10 6.89
CA THR A 613 12.55 20.11 6.95
C THR A 613 12.40 19.11 8.09
N ASN A 614 11.34 19.17 8.91
CA ASN A 614 11.15 18.31 10.08
C ASN A 614 11.23 16.81 9.72
N GLY A 615 10.60 16.41 8.61
CA GLY A 615 10.68 15.03 8.12
C GLY A 615 12.11 14.55 7.85
N GLN A 616 13.01 15.45 7.41
CA GLN A 616 14.42 15.12 7.17
C GLN A 616 15.13 14.65 8.43
N HIS A 617 14.77 15.25 9.56
CA HIS A 617 15.33 14.94 10.87
C HIS A 617 14.53 13.88 11.65
N SER A 618 13.63 13.16 10.98
CA SER A 618 12.80 12.11 11.58
C SER A 618 12.97 10.79 10.85
N PHE A 619 12.59 10.72 9.57
CA PHE A 619 12.43 9.45 8.85
C PHE A 619 13.10 9.39 7.48
N TYR A 620 13.71 10.47 6.99
CA TYR A 620 14.39 10.46 5.69
C TYR A 620 15.57 9.47 5.64
N GLN A 621 16.17 9.12 6.79
CA GLN A 621 17.13 8.02 6.88
C GLN A 621 16.57 6.72 6.27
N LEU A 622 15.30 6.40 6.57
CA LEU A 622 14.63 5.22 6.01
C LEU A 622 14.36 5.39 4.52
N ILE A 623 13.94 6.58 4.08
CA ILE A 623 13.65 6.86 2.66
C ILE A 623 14.94 6.73 1.81
N HIS A 624 16.08 7.20 2.32
CA HIS A 624 17.35 7.20 1.58
C HIS A 624 18.10 5.87 1.58
N GLN A 625 18.19 5.20 2.74
CA GLN A 625 19.05 4.03 2.92
C GLN A 625 18.30 2.79 3.43
N GLY A 626 16.99 2.91 3.68
CA GLY A 626 16.16 1.77 4.06
C GLY A 626 15.97 0.76 2.93
N THR A 627 15.25 -0.31 3.24
CA THR A 627 14.98 -1.41 2.31
C THR A 627 13.64 -1.28 1.58
N LYS A 628 12.88 -0.21 1.86
CA LYS A 628 11.57 0.07 1.28
C LYS A 628 11.72 1.12 0.18
N LEU A 629 11.07 0.91 -0.96
CA LEU A 629 10.93 1.94 -1.98
C LEU A 629 9.76 2.85 -1.61
N VAL A 630 10.03 4.15 -1.47
CA VAL A 630 9.03 5.14 -1.05
C VAL A 630 8.97 6.29 -2.07
N PRO A 631 8.04 6.25 -3.03
CA PRO A 631 7.72 7.43 -3.84
C PRO A 631 7.39 8.64 -2.97
N CYS A 632 7.96 9.79 -3.33
CA CYS A 632 7.82 11.03 -2.57
C CYS A 632 7.21 12.14 -3.43
N ASP A 633 6.17 12.81 -2.92
CA ASP A 633 5.67 14.06 -3.47
C ASP A 633 6.21 15.22 -2.64
N PHE A 634 7.11 16.01 -3.22
CA PHE A 634 7.56 17.26 -2.64
C PHE A 634 6.64 18.38 -3.08
N ILE A 635 6.09 19.16 -2.14
CA ILE A 635 5.26 20.33 -2.46
C ILE A 635 6.00 21.57 -1.95
N ALA A 636 6.25 22.54 -2.83
CA ALA A 636 6.98 23.76 -2.48
C ALA A 636 6.33 25.00 -3.09
N PHE A 637 6.60 26.15 -2.48
CA PHE A 637 6.11 27.44 -2.95
C PHE A 637 7.27 28.35 -3.35
N SER A 638 7.12 29.09 -4.44
CA SER A 638 8.14 30.03 -4.92
C SER A 638 8.24 31.26 -4.02
N HIS A 639 7.14 31.65 -3.37
CA HIS A 639 7.08 32.80 -2.48
C HIS A 639 6.57 32.43 -1.08
N PRO A 640 7.26 32.88 -0.01
CA PRO A 640 6.79 32.66 1.34
C PRO A 640 5.59 33.58 1.67
N LEU A 641 4.72 33.11 2.56
CA LEU A 641 3.73 33.98 3.20
C LEU A 641 4.34 34.86 4.29
N ASN A 642 5.44 34.41 4.90
CA ASN A 642 6.18 35.16 5.92
C ASN A 642 7.61 35.40 5.44
N ALA A 643 7.85 36.56 4.81
CA ALA A 643 9.17 36.92 4.29
C ALA A 643 10.15 37.28 5.43
N LEU A 644 10.96 36.30 5.86
CA LEU A 644 11.94 36.44 6.94
C LEU A 644 13.36 36.19 6.41
N GLY A 645 14.04 37.27 5.99
CA GLY A 645 15.42 37.19 5.51
C GLY A 645 15.62 36.11 4.45
N ARG A 646 16.58 35.21 4.68
CA ARG A 646 16.95 34.10 3.77
C ARG A 646 16.27 32.76 4.10
N HIS A 647 15.31 32.74 5.03
CA HIS A 647 14.72 31.48 5.49
C HIS A 647 14.08 30.67 4.36
N HIS A 648 13.38 31.33 3.44
CA HIS A 648 12.66 30.64 2.37
C HIS A 648 13.60 29.98 1.37
N ASP A 649 14.65 30.66 0.93
CA ASP A 649 15.64 30.08 0.01
C ASP A 649 16.34 28.86 0.63
N LEU A 650 16.64 28.91 1.94
CA LEU A 650 17.22 27.77 2.66
C LEU A 650 16.25 26.58 2.73
N LEU A 651 14.94 26.86 2.91
CA LEU A 651 13.90 25.83 2.88
C LEU A 651 13.75 25.21 1.49
N VAL A 652 13.71 26.02 0.43
CA VAL A 652 13.54 25.56 -0.94
C VAL A 652 14.80 24.84 -1.45
N ALA A 653 16.00 25.27 -1.07
CA ALA A 653 17.24 24.56 -1.38
C ALA A 653 17.20 23.10 -0.90
N ASN A 654 16.56 22.86 0.25
CA ASN A 654 16.36 21.52 0.79
C ASN A 654 15.39 20.67 -0.05
N VAL A 655 14.36 21.26 -0.67
CA VAL A 655 13.46 20.54 -1.59
C VAL A 655 14.27 19.95 -2.74
N PHE A 656 15.04 20.81 -3.41
CA PHE A 656 15.80 20.43 -4.59
C PHE A 656 16.92 19.45 -4.25
N ALA A 657 17.66 19.70 -3.17
CA ALA A 657 18.73 18.82 -2.72
C ALA A 657 18.21 17.43 -2.33
N GLN A 658 17.05 17.33 -1.67
CA GLN A 658 16.48 16.04 -1.30
C GLN A 658 15.95 15.28 -2.51
N ALA A 659 15.25 15.95 -3.43
CA ALA A 659 14.80 15.32 -4.67
C ALA A 659 15.98 14.82 -5.52
N GLU A 660 17.07 15.60 -5.60
CA GLU A 660 18.32 15.22 -6.27
C GLU A 660 19.00 14.02 -5.59
N ALA A 661 19.16 14.06 -4.27
CA ALA A 661 19.80 13.00 -3.50
C ALA A 661 19.03 11.66 -3.59
N LEU A 662 17.70 11.70 -3.57
CA LEU A 662 16.85 10.52 -3.75
C LEU A 662 17.00 9.91 -5.15
N ALA A 663 17.09 10.76 -6.18
CA ALA A 663 17.21 10.31 -7.56
C ALA A 663 18.59 9.70 -7.85
N PHE A 664 19.66 10.40 -7.45
CA PHE A 664 21.00 10.06 -7.90
C PHE A 664 21.84 9.32 -6.86
N GLY A 665 21.58 9.51 -5.57
CA GLY A 665 22.38 8.89 -4.52
C GLY A 665 23.87 9.22 -4.62
N LYS A 666 24.70 8.36 -4.06
CA LYS A 666 26.15 8.54 -3.94
C LYS A 666 26.87 7.21 -3.98
N THR A 667 27.76 7.02 -4.94
CA THR A 667 28.43 5.73 -5.20
C THR A 667 29.55 5.45 -4.19
N PRO A 668 29.99 4.19 -4.05
CA PRO A 668 31.16 3.87 -3.23
C PRO A 668 32.42 4.65 -3.63
N GLU A 669 32.62 4.91 -4.91
CA GLU A 669 33.77 5.66 -5.46
C GLU A 669 33.71 7.12 -5.03
N GLU A 670 32.54 7.75 -5.14
CA GLU A 670 32.31 9.13 -4.68
C GLU A 670 32.53 9.24 -3.15
N VAL A 671 32.06 8.25 -2.38
CA VAL A 671 32.28 8.20 -0.92
C VAL A 671 33.75 8.04 -0.57
N ARG A 672 34.51 7.20 -1.30
CA ARG A 672 35.97 7.04 -1.10
C ARG A 672 36.73 8.31 -1.44
N ALA A 673 36.34 9.01 -2.51
CA ALA A 673 36.98 10.25 -2.94
C ALA A 673 36.92 11.36 -1.89
N GLU A 674 35.94 11.31 -0.97
CA GLU A 674 35.85 12.22 0.19
C GLU A 674 36.79 11.88 1.35
N GLY A 675 37.66 10.88 1.20
CA GLY A 675 38.55 10.41 2.26
C GLY A 675 37.86 9.52 3.29
N THR A 676 36.73 8.90 2.94
CA THR A 676 36.07 7.91 3.82
C THR A 676 36.92 6.65 3.94
N PRO A 677 37.25 6.17 5.16
CA PRO A 677 37.91 4.87 5.34
C PRO A 677 37.08 3.72 4.76
N ASP A 678 37.73 2.73 4.13
CA ASP A 678 37.05 1.65 3.38
C ASP A 678 35.96 0.92 4.17
N TRP A 679 36.18 0.69 5.47
CA TRP A 679 35.20 0.02 6.32
C TRP A 679 33.89 0.81 6.50
N LEU A 680 33.95 2.15 6.39
CA LEU A 680 32.80 3.03 6.56
C LEU A 680 32.08 3.32 5.23
N VAL A 681 32.72 3.04 4.09
CA VAL A 681 32.16 3.29 2.76
C VAL A 681 30.76 2.69 2.58
N PRO A 682 30.50 1.40 2.89
CA PRO A 682 29.17 0.79 2.69
C PRO A 682 28.04 1.49 3.46
N HIS A 683 28.37 2.16 4.57
CA HIS A 683 27.40 2.87 5.42
C HIS A 683 27.09 4.29 4.92
N ARG A 684 27.99 4.88 4.13
CA ARG A 684 27.86 6.24 3.58
C ARG A 684 27.39 6.26 2.12
N VAL A 685 27.17 5.08 1.52
CA VAL A 685 26.61 4.92 0.17
C VAL A 685 25.11 5.22 0.19
N PHE A 686 24.65 5.96 -0.83
CA PHE A 686 23.25 6.21 -1.10
C PHE A 686 22.91 5.56 -2.43
N LYS A 687 21.99 4.59 -2.44
CA LYS A 687 21.69 3.83 -3.66
C LYS A 687 21.04 4.67 -4.76
N GLY A 688 20.44 5.81 -4.39
CA GLY A 688 19.63 6.62 -5.30
C GLY A 688 18.41 5.85 -5.80
N ASN A 689 17.92 6.21 -6.98
CA ASN A 689 16.82 5.53 -7.66
C ASN A 689 15.48 5.53 -6.89
N CYS A 690 15.34 6.40 -5.89
CA CYS A 690 14.10 6.60 -5.15
C CYS A 690 13.27 7.68 -5.89
N PRO A 691 12.05 7.35 -6.33
CA PRO A 691 11.29 8.22 -7.21
C PRO A 691 10.66 9.40 -6.47
N SER A 692 10.60 10.55 -7.14
CA SER A 692 9.94 11.73 -6.59
C SER A 692 9.25 12.57 -7.66
N ASN A 693 8.14 13.19 -7.24
CA ASN A 693 7.54 14.32 -7.93
C ASN A 693 7.91 15.60 -7.17
N THR A 694 8.17 16.69 -7.89
CA THR A 694 8.27 18.04 -7.30
C THR A 694 7.14 18.89 -7.85
N ILE A 695 6.24 19.28 -6.95
CA ILE A 695 5.09 20.14 -7.21
C ILE A 695 5.47 21.55 -6.74
N LEU A 696 5.67 22.46 -7.68
CA LEU A 696 5.98 23.86 -7.40
C LEU A 696 4.76 24.72 -7.72
N VAL A 697 4.39 25.56 -6.75
CA VAL A 697 3.31 26.53 -6.86
C VAL A 697 3.87 27.91 -6.55
N GLU A 698 3.27 28.98 -7.06
CA GLU A 698 3.79 30.33 -6.81
C GLU A 698 3.73 30.70 -5.31
N ARG A 699 2.56 30.55 -4.69
CA ARG A 699 2.29 30.96 -3.29
C ARG A 699 1.12 30.14 -2.74
N LEU A 700 1.12 29.86 -1.44
CA LEU A 700 -0.03 29.23 -0.76
C LEU A 700 -1.15 30.24 -0.53
N THR A 701 -1.98 30.45 -1.54
CA THR A 701 -3.23 31.22 -1.50
C THR A 701 -4.43 30.29 -1.29
N PRO A 702 -5.63 30.81 -0.96
CA PRO A 702 -6.85 30.00 -0.94
C PRO A 702 -7.07 29.24 -2.25
N ASP A 703 -6.92 29.89 -3.41
CA ASP A 703 -7.08 29.22 -4.71
C ASP A 703 -6.02 28.13 -4.94
N ALA A 704 -4.76 28.38 -4.58
CA ALA A 704 -3.68 27.41 -4.69
C ALA A 704 -3.95 26.16 -3.84
N LEU A 705 -4.48 26.33 -2.63
CA LEU A 705 -4.87 25.20 -1.79
C LEU A 705 -6.00 24.39 -2.44
N GLY A 706 -7.01 25.04 -3.02
CA GLY A 706 -8.11 24.37 -3.72
C GLY A 706 -7.60 23.52 -4.89
N LYS A 707 -6.70 24.09 -5.70
CA LYS A 707 -6.05 23.38 -6.81
C LYS A 707 -5.27 22.16 -6.34
N LEU A 708 -4.49 22.31 -5.25
CA LEU A 708 -3.70 21.22 -4.67
C LEU A 708 -4.59 20.09 -4.15
N ILE A 709 -5.72 20.40 -3.52
CA ILE A 709 -6.63 19.36 -3.03
C ILE A 709 -7.31 18.64 -4.19
N ALA A 710 -7.90 19.37 -5.14
CA ALA A 710 -8.53 18.80 -6.33
C ALA A 710 -7.55 17.92 -7.14
N LEU A 711 -6.27 18.31 -7.20
CA LEU A 711 -5.22 17.50 -7.83
C LEU A 711 -5.15 16.09 -7.23
N TYR A 712 -5.19 15.97 -5.91
CA TYR A 712 -5.18 14.68 -5.22
C TYR A 712 -6.53 13.97 -5.28
N GLU A 713 -7.67 14.68 -5.19
CA GLU A 713 -9.02 14.09 -5.36
C GLU A 713 -9.13 13.35 -6.69
N HIS A 714 -8.71 14.02 -7.77
CA HIS A 714 -8.76 13.45 -9.12
C HIS A 714 -7.68 12.38 -9.34
N SER A 715 -6.51 12.49 -8.72
CA SER A 715 -5.49 11.42 -8.76
C SER A 715 -6.01 10.14 -8.10
N VAL A 716 -6.73 10.26 -6.97
CA VAL A 716 -7.41 9.14 -6.29
C VAL A 716 -8.48 8.53 -7.18
N PHE A 717 -9.28 9.36 -7.87
CA PHE A 717 -10.28 8.92 -8.84
C PHE A 717 -9.66 8.09 -9.96
N VAL A 718 -8.59 8.58 -10.58
CA VAL A 718 -7.87 7.89 -11.68
C VAL A 718 -7.42 6.51 -11.24
N GLN A 719 -6.78 6.42 -10.07
CA GLN A 719 -6.33 5.15 -9.51
C GLN A 719 -7.50 4.19 -9.23
N GLY A 720 -8.59 4.70 -8.66
CA GLY A 720 -9.80 3.92 -8.37
C GLY A 720 -10.42 3.31 -9.63
N VAL A 721 -10.51 4.09 -10.71
CA VAL A 721 -11.02 3.63 -12.01
C VAL A 721 -10.14 2.52 -12.58
N ILE A 722 -8.81 2.70 -12.60
CA ILE A 722 -7.87 1.71 -13.13
C ILE A 722 -7.91 0.41 -12.31
N TRP A 723 -7.99 0.50 -10.98
CA TRP A 723 -8.16 -0.67 -10.11
C TRP A 723 -9.56 -1.26 -10.15
N ARG A 724 -10.51 -0.63 -10.84
CA ARG A 724 -11.93 -1.01 -10.91
C ARG A 724 -12.56 -1.11 -9.53
N ILE A 725 -12.23 -0.21 -8.60
CA ILE A 725 -12.79 -0.19 -7.25
C ILE A 725 -13.76 0.97 -7.07
N ASN A 726 -14.63 0.86 -6.06
CA ASN A 726 -15.47 1.98 -5.65
C ASN A 726 -14.69 2.89 -4.70
N SER A 727 -14.25 4.06 -5.16
CA SER A 727 -13.52 5.04 -4.34
C SER A 727 -14.40 5.81 -3.34
N PHE A 728 -15.70 5.58 -3.34
CA PHE A 728 -16.67 6.46 -2.69
C PHE A 728 -17.44 5.82 -1.53
N ASP A 729 -17.36 4.50 -1.37
CA ASP A 729 -17.88 3.80 -0.19
C ASP A 729 -16.82 3.61 0.91
N GLN A 730 -17.24 3.07 2.07
CA GLN A 730 -16.35 2.79 3.22
C GLN A 730 -16.88 1.65 4.13
N TRP A 731 -17.35 0.54 3.57
CA TRP A 731 -17.95 -0.56 4.36
C TRP A 731 -17.03 -1.14 5.45
N GLY A 732 -15.71 -1.01 5.31
CA GLY A 732 -14.72 -1.52 6.26
C GLY A 732 -14.79 -0.93 7.66
N VAL A 733 -15.47 0.21 7.87
CA VAL A 733 -15.54 0.87 9.19
C VAL A 733 -16.71 0.37 10.06
N GLU A 734 -17.67 -0.36 9.49
CA GLU A 734 -18.94 -0.67 10.17
C GLU A 734 -18.80 -1.75 11.26
N LEU A 735 -17.95 -2.77 11.07
CA LEU A 735 -17.78 -3.85 12.04
C LEU A 735 -17.28 -3.33 13.40
N GLY A 736 -16.32 -2.40 13.39
CA GLY A 736 -15.79 -1.79 14.60
C GLY A 736 -16.87 -1.04 15.38
N LYS A 737 -17.72 -0.26 14.69
CA LYS A 737 -18.84 0.48 15.30
C LYS A 737 -19.84 -0.48 15.96
N GLN A 738 -20.23 -1.55 15.27
CA GLN A 738 -21.17 -2.54 15.80
C GLN A 738 -20.62 -3.32 17.01
N LEU A 739 -19.31 -3.60 17.03
CA LEU A 739 -18.66 -4.23 18.18
C LEU A 739 -18.57 -3.26 19.37
N ALA A 740 -18.19 -2.01 19.14
CA ALA A 740 -18.14 -0.99 20.18
C ALA A 740 -19.51 -0.76 20.83
N GLN A 741 -20.58 -0.63 20.04
CA GLN A 741 -21.95 -0.49 20.55
C GLN A 741 -22.40 -1.66 21.44
N ARG A 742 -21.90 -2.88 21.17
CA ARG A 742 -22.16 -4.05 22.04
C ARG A 742 -21.36 -4.00 23.34
N ILE A 743 -20.11 -3.54 23.29
CA ILE A 743 -19.20 -3.51 24.44
C ILE A 743 -19.52 -2.36 25.41
N ILE A 744 -19.96 -1.19 24.93
CA ILE A 744 -20.29 -0.03 25.79
C ILE A 744 -21.18 -0.39 27.00
N PRO A 745 -22.38 -0.99 26.83
CA PRO A 745 -23.23 -1.34 27.97
C PRO A 745 -22.57 -2.38 28.90
N GLU A 746 -21.70 -3.25 28.38
CA GLU A 746 -20.95 -4.21 29.19
C GLU A 746 -19.87 -3.52 30.05
N LEU A 747 -19.29 -2.41 29.60
CA LEU A 747 -18.34 -1.60 30.38
C LEU A 747 -19.04 -0.70 31.42
N GLU A 748 -20.27 -0.30 31.14
CA GLU A 748 -21.07 0.59 31.99
C GLU A 748 -21.92 -0.15 33.02
N SER A 749 -22.21 -1.43 32.80
CA SER A 749 -23.03 -2.23 33.71
C SER A 749 -22.48 -2.22 35.13
N LYS A 750 -23.34 -1.96 36.12
CA LYS A 750 -22.95 -2.01 37.54
C LYS A 750 -22.66 -3.43 38.01
N ALA A 751 -23.43 -4.41 37.53
CA ALA A 751 -23.21 -5.84 37.79
C ALA A 751 -22.32 -6.47 36.70
N GLU A 752 -21.63 -7.56 37.02
CA GLU A 752 -20.85 -8.31 36.03
C GLU A 752 -21.79 -8.87 34.94
N PRO A 753 -21.65 -8.42 33.68
CA PRO A 753 -22.51 -8.89 32.59
C PRO A 753 -22.10 -10.29 32.13
N THR A 754 -23.00 -10.97 31.42
CA THR A 754 -22.62 -12.14 30.62
C THR A 754 -21.89 -11.66 29.37
N LEU A 755 -20.64 -12.07 29.19
CA LEU A 755 -19.79 -11.65 28.08
C LEU A 755 -19.74 -12.75 27.01
N GLN A 756 -20.06 -12.40 25.76
CA GLN A 756 -20.04 -13.31 24.61
C GLN A 756 -18.99 -12.87 23.58
N HIS A 757 -17.72 -12.84 24.01
CA HIS A 757 -16.57 -12.45 23.17
C HIS A 757 -15.49 -13.53 23.22
N ASP A 758 -14.40 -13.34 22.47
CA ASP A 758 -13.21 -14.18 22.61
C ASP A 758 -12.57 -14.03 24.01
N SER A 759 -11.74 -15.00 24.38
CA SER A 759 -11.14 -15.07 25.71
C SER A 759 -10.28 -13.86 26.07
N SER A 760 -9.65 -13.21 25.08
CA SER A 760 -8.84 -12.01 25.29
C SER A 760 -9.73 -10.81 25.62
N THR A 761 -10.75 -10.56 24.79
CA THR A 761 -11.70 -9.45 25.00
C THR A 761 -12.42 -9.58 26.33
N ILE A 762 -12.86 -10.79 26.70
CA ILE A 762 -13.45 -11.06 28.02
C ILE A 762 -12.51 -10.68 29.16
N ALA A 763 -11.23 -11.10 29.08
CA ALA A 763 -10.25 -10.81 30.11
C ALA A 763 -9.98 -9.31 30.25
N LEU A 764 -9.93 -8.58 29.13
CA LEU A 764 -9.73 -7.13 29.11
C LEU A 764 -10.92 -6.37 29.70
N ILE A 765 -12.15 -6.73 29.32
CA ILE A 765 -13.38 -6.13 29.87
C ILE A 765 -13.41 -6.30 31.40
N ARG A 766 -13.17 -7.52 31.88
CA ARG A 766 -13.11 -7.81 33.32
C ARG A 766 -12.04 -7.01 34.03
N ARG A 767 -10.84 -6.92 33.47
CA ARG A 767 -9.73 -6.15 34.03
C ARG A 767 -10.07 -4.67 34.11
N TYR A 768 -10.62 -4.10 33.04
CA TYR A 768 -11.03 -2.70 32.99
C TYR A 768 -12.12 -2.39 34.02
N ARG A 769 -13.18 -3.21 34.09
CA ARG A 769 -14.29 -3.06 35.06
C ARG A 769 -13.78 -3.08 36.50
N LYS A 770 -12.90 -4.04 36.84
CA LYS A 770 -12.28 -4.14 38.16
C LYS A 770 -11.52 -2.87 38.54
N GLN A 771 -10.64 -2.39 37.65
CA GLN A 771 -9.85 -1.18 37.89
C GLN A 771 -10.72 0.09 37.97
N LYS A 772 -11.81 0.15 37.19
CA LYS A 772 -12.78 1.25 37.22
C LYS A 772 -13.53 1.30 38.55
N SER A 773 -13.93 0.16 39.10
CA SER A 773 -14.60 0.09 40.41
C SER A 773 -13.69 0.42 41.60
N GLU A 774 -12.38 0.23 41.48
CA GLU A 774 -11.41 0.58 42.53
C GLU A 774 -11.12 2.10 42.60
N ARG A 775 -11.54 2.87 41.59
CA ARG A 775 -11.35 4.33 41.50
C ARG A 775 -12.56 5.16 41.94
N LEU A 776 -13.73 4.53 42.05
CA LEU A 776 -14.98 5.10 42.56
C LEU A 776 -15.12 4.73 44.04
#